data_AF-A0A6J2P9T4-F1
#
_entry.id   AF-A0A6J2P9T4-F1
#
_cell.length_a   1.000
_cell.length_b   1.000
_cell.length_c   1.000
_cell.angle_alpha   90.00
_cell.angle_beta   90.00
_cell.angle_gamma   90.00
#
_symmetry.space_group_name_H-M   'P 1'
#
loop_
_entity.id
_entity.type
_entity.pdbx_description
1 polymer ?
#
loop_
_entity_poly.entity_id
_entity_poly.type
_entity_poly.pdbx_seq_one_letter_code
_entity_poly.pdbx_strand_id
1 'polypeptide(L)'
;VTQVPIESCEQYGTCGECLSSGDPHCGWCVLHNICSQRDRCERAEEPYRFAASLSQCVKVSVYPDSIAVSEPSVPLLVKVSHVPDLSAGISCSFGNLTEVEGQVNGNQILCVSPAAKDVPVIPIDQDWSGVELRLNSKETGQMLISTEVKFYNCSVHQLCLSCVNSAFRCHWCKYRNLCTHDPSSCSFQEGRVNASEDCPQLVRSEEILIPAGEVKPITLKARNLPQPQSGQRGYECVLHIQGVNHRVTALRFNSSSVQCQNSSYLYEGMKISELPVDFSVVWNGNFIIDNPETIQVHLYKCAAQRDSCGTCLKAERKFQCGWCSGEGRCTLRHHCPPINPYTTRWLNLSTKNVKCTNPRIAEVSDRCVVALVPKQTSSYNIPSSASISRTSISRYDSSFRYTGSPDSLRSRAPMITPDLESGVKVWHLVKNHEHGDQKEGDRGSKMVSEIYLTRLLATKGTLQKFVDDLFETLFSTVHRGSTLPLAIKYMFDFLDEQADKHGIHDTDVRHTWKSNCLPLRFWVNVIKNPQFVFDIHKSSITDACLSVVAQTFMDSCSTSEHRLGKDSPSNKLLYAKDIPNYKSWVERYYADINRLPAISDQDMNAYLAEQARLHSTEFNMLSALNEIYSYVSKYSEEITAALEQDEQARKQKLAYKVEQLIAAMSLES
;
A
#
# COMPACT_ATOMS: atom_id res chain seq x y z
N VAL A 1 -55.16 27.98 -53.36
CA VAL A 1 -56.02 27.97 -52.16
C VAL A 1 -55.91 26.59 -51.56
N THR A 2 -55.52 26.49 -50.28
CA THR A 2 -55.39 25.21 -49.58
C THR A 2 -56.44 25.18 -48.48
N GLN A 3 -57.33 24.21 -48.52
CA GLN A 3 -58.32 23.98 -47.47
C GLN A 3 -57.64 23.24 -46.32
N VAL A 4 -57.50 23.89 -45.17
CA VAL A 4 -56.98 23.27 -43.95
C VAL A 4 -58.19 22.94 -43.06
N PRO A 5 -58.33 21.69 -42.59
CA PRO A 5 -59.36 21.33 -41.63
C PRO A 5 -59.29 22.24 -40.39
N ILE A 6 -60.46 22.61 -39.85
CA ILE A 6 -60.54 23.41 -38.61
C ILE A 6 -59.89 22.62 -37.45
N GLU A 7 -60.04 21.30 -37.48
CA GLU A 7 -59.54 20.36 -36.49
C GLU A 7 -58.92 19.12 -37.17
N SER A 8 -57.97 18.49 -36.50
CA SER A 8 -57.31 17.26 -36.98
C SER A 8 -57.15 16.23 -35.87
N CYS A 9 -58.24 15.96 -35.14
CA CYS A 9 -58.24 15.07 -33.97
C CYS A 9 -57.73 13.65 -34.28
N GLU A 10 -57.97 13.15 -35.49
CA GLU A 10 -57.57 11.80 -35.93
C GLU A 10 -56.05 11.57 -35.94
N GLN A 11 -55.25 12.64 -35.80
CA GLN A 11 -53.78 12.53 -35.68
C GLN A 11 -53.31 11.94 -34.35
N TYR A 12 -54.16 11.93 -33.31
CA TYR A 12 -53.80 11.45 -31.98
C TYR A 12 -54.17 9.97 -31.80
N GLY A 13 -53.19 9.13 -31.48
CA GLY A 13 -53.36 7.67 -31.41
C GLY A 13 -53.80 7.15 -30.05
N THR A 14 -53.77 7.97 -29.00
CA THR A 14 -54.14 7.57 -27.63
C THR A 14 -55.02 8.61 -26.94
N CYS A 15 -55.81 8.17 -25.95
CA CYS A 15 -56.62 9.07 -25.12
C CYS A 15 -55.79 10.17 -24.44
N GLY A 16 -54.59 9.82 -23.97
CA GLY A 16 -53.66 10.75 -23.33
C GLY A 16 -53.20 11.85 -24.29
N GLU A 17 -52.78 11.49 -25.51
CA GLU A 17 -52.37 12.46 -26.55
C GLU A 17 -53.55 13.34 -27.01
N CYS A 18 -54.69 12.71 -27.29
CA CYS A 18 -55.91 13.38 -27.73
C CYS A 18 -56.31 14.51 -26.77
N LEU A 19 -56.36 14.20 -25.47
CA LEU A 19 -56.84 15.13 -24.44
C LEU A 19 -55.74 16.06 -23.91
N SER A 20 -54.45 15.74 -24.14
CA SER A 20 -53.34 16.64 -23.84
C SER A 20 -53.12 17.70 -24.91
N SER A 21 -53.69 17.52 -26.11
CA SER A 21 -53.60 18.50 -27.20
C SER A 21 -54.18 19.86 -26.84
N GLY A 22 -55.17 19.89 -25.93
CA GLY A 22 -55.89 21.10 -25.54
C GLY A 22 -56.84 21.64 -26.61
N ASP A 23 -57.01 20.94 -27.74
CA ASP A 23 -57.98 21.33 -28.77
C ASP A 23 -59.41 21.04 -28.27
N PRO A 24 -60.26 22.07 -28.10
CA PRO A 24 -61.60 21.90 -27.55
C PRO A 24 -62.54 21.09 -28.46
N HIS A 25 -62.20 20.88 -29.73
CA HIS A 25 -62.97 20.06 -30.65
C HIS A 25 -62.68 18.56 -30.51
N CYS A 26 -61.58 18.20 -29.84
CA CYS A 26 -61.13 16.81 -29.76
C CYS A 26 -61.52 16.15 -28.44
N GLY A 27 -62.05 14.94 -28.53
CA GLY A 27 -62.19 14.05 -27.40
C GLY A 27 -62.07 12.58 -27.81
N TRP A 28 -62.00 11.70 -26.81
CA TRP A 28 -61.71 10.30 -27.05
C TRP A 28 -62.99 9.46 -27.06
N CYS A 29 -63.28 8.84 -28.20
CA CYS A 29 -64.41 7.94 -28.38
C CYS A 29 -64.03 6.54 -27.86
N VAL A 30 -64.44 6.23 -26.62
CA VAL A 30 -63.85 5.15 -25.81
C VAL A 30 -63.96 3.77 -26.46
N LEU A 31 -65.13 3.35 -26.96
CA LEU A 31 -65.29 2.03 -27.59
C LEU A 31 -64.77 1.97 -29.03
N HIS A 32 -64.54 3.11 -29.68
CA HIS A 32 -64.05 3.15 -31.07
C HIS A 32 -62.53 3.32 -31.15
N ASN A 33 -61.87 3.59 -30.02
CA ASN A 33 -60.41 3.75 -29.93
C ASN A 33 -59.85 4.85 -30.86
N ILE A 34 -60.60 5.94 -31.00
CA ILE A 34 -60.23 7.07 -31.87
C ILE A 34 -60.42 8.41 -31.17
N CYS A 35 -59.58 9.38 -31.53
CA CYS A 35 -59.75 10.77 -31.17
C CYS A 35 -60.58 11.48 -32.25
N SER A 36 -61.77 11.95 -31.89
CA SER A 36 -62.71 12.57 -32.82
C SER A 36 -63.47 13.72 -32.18
N GLN A 37 -64.24 14.44 -32.99
CA GLN A 37 -65.28 15.32 -32.47
C GLN A 37 -66.40 14.51 -31.78
N ARG A 38 -67.13 15.17 -30.90
CA ARG A 38 -68.25 14.56 -30.14
C ARG A 38 -69.35 14.04 -31.05
N ASP A 39 -69.72 14.78 -32.08
CA ASP A 39 -70.76 14.44 -33.06
C ASP A 39 -70.37 13.25 -33.97
N ARG A 40 -69.07 13.02 -34.17
CA ARG A 40 -68.54 11.86 -34.91
C ARG A 40 -68.41 10.58 -34.08
N CYS A 41 -68.58 10.66 -32.76
CA CYS A 41 -68.54 9.50 -31.88
C CYS A 41 -69.95 8.94 -31.67
N GLU A 42 -70.19 7.72 -32.13
CA GLU A 42 -71.50 7.08 -31.97
C GLU A 42 -71.83 6.90 -30.47
N ARG A 43 -73.05 7.29 -30.08
CA ARG A 43 -73.56 7.23 -28.69
C ARG A 43 -72.73 8.03 -27.68
N ALA A 44 -72.08 9.12 -28.10
CA ALA A 44 -71.29 9.99 -27.22
C ALA A 44 -72.04 10.57 -26.00
N GLU A 45 -73.38 10.57 -26.03
CA GLU A 45 -74.24 11.05 -24.93
C GLU A 45 -74.36 10.05 -23.76
N GLU A 46 -74.05 8.76 -23.95
CA GLU A 46 -74.11 7.81 -22.83
C GLU A 46 -72.92 7.98 -21.87
N PRO A 47 -73.09 7.62 -20.58
CA PRO A 47 -72.02 7.75 -19.59
C PRO A 47 -70.73 7.04 -20.00
N TYR A 48 -69.60 7.76 -19.92
CA TYR A 48 -68.25 7.26 -20.22
C TYR A 48 -68.02 6.76 -21.67
N ARG A 49 -68.93 7.03 -22.61
CA ARG A 49 -68.70 6.75 -24.06
C ARG A 49 -67.69 7.69 -24.70
N PHE A 50 -67.68 8.95 -24.26
CA PHE A 50 -66.81 10.00 -24.77
C PHE A 50 -66.07 10.68 -23.63
N ALA A 51 -64.73 10.62 -23.65
CA ALA A 51 -63.89 11.28 -22.67
C ALA A 51 -63.48 12.67 -23.18
N ALA A 52 -63.76 13.70 -22.39
CA ALA A 52 -63.45 15.10 -22.69
C ALA A 52 -62.33 15.67 -21.81
N SER A 53 -61.90 14.92 -20.78
CA SER A 53 -60.79 15.32 -19.90
C SER A 53 -59.88 14.14 -19.60
N LEU A 54 -58.62 14.43 -19.29
CA LEU A 54 -57.60 13.40 -19.03
C LEU A 54 -58.00 12.42 -17.91
N SER A 55 -58.78 12.87 -16.93
CA SER A 55 -59.24 12.04 -15.82
C SER A 55 -60.27 10.98 -16.23
N GLN A 56 -60.92 11.16 -17.39
CA GLN A 56 -61.92 10.24 -17.96
C GLN A 56 -61.30 9.19 -18.89
N CYS A 57 -59.98 9.22 -19.13
CA CYS A 57 -59.33 8.14 -19.86
C CYS A 57 -59.46 6.81 -19.10
N VAL A 58 -59.67 5.74 -19.86
CA VAL A 58 -59.80 4.38 -19.35
C VAL A 58 -58.52 4.01 -18.59
N LYS A 59 -58.68 3.40 -17.41
CA LYS A 59 -57.55 2.79 -16.67
C LYS A 59 -57.85 1.33 -16.41
N VAL A 60 -56.81 0.51 -16.53
CA VAL A 60 -56.86 -0.94 -16.36
C VAL A 60 -55.87 -1.39 -15.29
N SER A 61 -56.25 -2.39 -14.51
CA SER A 61 -55.37 -3.12 -13.59
C SER A 61 -55.69 -4.60 -13.67
N VAL A 62 -54.66 -5.45 -13.68
CA VAL A 62 -54.80 -6.90 -13.79
C VAL A 62 -54.29 -7.57 -12.53
N TYR A 63 -54.99 -8.60 -12.07
CA TYR A 63 -54.55 -9.42 -10.95
C TYR A 63 -54.78 -10.92 -11.22
N PRO A 64 -53.76 -11.78 -11.10
CA PRO A 64 -52.33 -11.44 -10.97
C PRO A 64 -51.76 -10.78 -12.24
N ASP A 65 -50.78 -9.90 -12.09
CA ASP A 65 -50.05 -9.23 -13.19
C ASP A 65 -48.84 -10.04 -13.69
N SER A 66 -48.49 -11.11 -12.98
CA SER A 66 -47.43 -12.06 -13.34
C SER A 66 -47.88 -13.51 -13.18
N ILE A 67 -47.54 -14.37 -14.14
CA ILE A 67 -47.97 -15.77 -14.23
C ILE A 67 -46.76 -16.67 -14.47
N ALA A 68 -46.68 -17.77 -13.73
CA ALA A 68 -45.64 -18.77 -13.97
C ALA A 68 -45.96 -19.58 -15.23
N VAL A 69 -44.97 -19.79 -16.10
CA VAL A 69 -45.12 -20.61 -17.33
C VAL A 69 -45.53 -22.06 -16.99
N SER A 70 -45.20 -22.55 -15.80
CA SER A 70 -45.61 -23.87 -15.30
C SER A 70 -47.08 -23.96 -14.89
N GLU A 71 -47.78 -22.85 -14.74
CA GLU A 71 -49.20 -22.76 -14.38
C GLU A 71 -50.00 -22.11 -15.52
N PRO A 72 -50.36 -22.88 -16.56
CA PRO A 72 -51.19 -22.36 -17.65
C PRO A 72 -52.64 -22.18 -17.22
N SER A 73 -53.41 -21.45 -18.04
CA SER A 73 -54.86 -21.26 -17.84
C SER A 73 -55.26 -20.65 -16.49
N VAL A 74 -54.51 -19.67 -16.01
CA VAL A 74 -54.78 -18.94 -14.78
C VAL A 74 -55.89 -17.91 -15.00
N PRO A 75 -56.92 -17.85 -14.14
CA PRO A 75 -57.94 -16.82 -14.20
C PRO A 75 -57.38 -15.46 -13.75
N LEU A 76 -57.62 -14.44 -14.56
CA LEU A 76 -57.13 -13.07 -14.40
C LEU A 76 -58.31 -12.13 -14.16
N LEU A 77 -58.30 -11.45 -13.03
CA LEU A 77 -59.26 -10.39 -12.72
C LEU A 77 -58.76 -9.06 -13.29
N VAL A 78 -59.41 -8.60 -14.34
CA VAL A 78 -59.11 -7.34 -15.01
C VAL A 78 -60.12 -6.29 -14.55
N LYS A 79 -59.68 -5.30 -13.80
CA LYS A 79 -60.51 -4.18 -13.34
C LYS A 79 -60.29 -2.98 -14.24
N VAL A 80 -61.38 -2.47 -14.79
CA VAL A 80 -61.39 -1.29 -15.66
C VAL A 80 -62.15 -0.14 -14.99
N SER A 81 -61.81 1.10 -15.34
CA SER A 81 -62.48 2.30 -14.82
C SER A 81 -62.66 3.33 -15.91
N HIS A 82 -63.67 4.20 -15.75
CA HIS A 82 -64.11 5.17 -16.76
C HIS A 82 -64.48 4.50 -18.10
N VAL A 83 -65.17 3.36 -18.02
CA VAL A 83 -65.69 2.62 -19.17
C VAL A 83 -67.21 2.72 -19.22
N PRO A 84 -67.83 2.70 -20.43
CA PRO A 84 -69.28 2.59 -20.56
C PRO A 84 -69.77 1.20 -20.16
N ASP A 85 -71.08 0.93 -20.28
CA ASP A 85 -71.62 -0.41 -20.05
C ASP A 85 -70.98 -1.42 -21.01
N LEU A 86 -70.42 -2.50 -20.44
CA LEU A 86 -69.70 -3.55 -21.16
C LEU A 86 -70.56 -4.82 -21.32
N SER A 87 -71.88 -4.74 -21.11
CA SER A 87 -72.83 -5.85 -21.22
C SER A 87 -72.86 -6.52 -22.61
N ALA A 88 -72.46 -5.80 -23.67
CA ALA A 88 -72.26 -6.35 -25.01
C ALA A 88 -71.15 -7.43 -25.06
N GLY A 89 -70.26 -7.46 -24.06
CA GLY A 89 -69.20 -8.45 -23.89
C GLY A 89 -67.82 -7.91 -24.29
N ILE A 90 -66.78 -8.52 -23.68
CA ILE A 90 -65.37 -8.22 -23.93
C ILE A 90 -64.66 -9.50 -24.35
N SER A 91 -63.71 -9.37 -25.27
CA SER A 91 -62.73 -10.41 -25.60
C SER A 91 -61.35 -10.00 -25.10
N CYS A 92 -60.61 -10.95 -24.55
CA CYS A 92 -59.28 -10.74 -24.00
C CYS A 92 -58.26 -11.38 -24.96
N SER A 93 -57.48 -10.54 -25.65
CA SER A 93 -56.46 -10.98 -26.61
C SER A 93 -55.07 -10.87 -25.98
N PHE A 94 -54.36 -11.98 -25.89
CA PHE A 94 -52.98 -12.04 -25.38
C PHE A 94 -51.99 -11.99 -26.55
N GLY A 95 -51.57 -10.78 -26.94
CA GLY A 95 -50.75 -10.54 -28.12
C GLY A 95 -51.33 -11.23 -29.35
N ASN A 96 -50.51 -12.05 -30.01
CA ASN A 96 -50.93 -12.91 -31.13
C ASN A 96 -51.07 -14.39 -30.71
N LEU A 97 -51.10 -14.69 -29.40
CA LEU A 97 -51.07 -16.06 -28.89
C LEU A 97 -52.47 -16.67 -28.87
N THR A 98 -53.39 -16.03 -28.14
CA THR A 98 -54.76 -16.53 -27.94
C THR A 98 -55.72 -15.38 -27.70
N GLU A 99 -56.95 -15.52 -28.17
CA GLU A 99 -58.07 -14.67 -27.81
C GLU A 99 -59.14 -15.51 -27.09
N VAL A 100 -59.58 -15.04 -25.92
CA VAL A 100 -60.56 -15.72 -25.07
C VAL A 100 -61.72 -14.80 -24.76
N GLU A 101 -62.89 -15.36 -24.48
CA GLU A 101 -64.05 -14.59 -24.03
C GLU A 101 -63.89 -14.18 -22.56
N GLY A 102 -64.09 -12.89 -22.27
CA GLY A 102 -64.04 -12.34 -20.92
C GLY A 102 -65.43 -12.34 -20.28
N GLN A 103 -65.55 -12.90 -19.07
CA GLN A 103 -66.80 -12.82 -18.31
C GLN A 103 -66.90 -11.45 -17.63
N VAL A 104 -67.87 -10.64 -18.05
CA VAL A 104 -68.06 -9.27 -17.58
C VAL A 104 -69.00 -9.24 -16.37
N ASN A 105 -68.56 -8.62 -15.29
CA ASN A 105 -69.38 -8.31 -14.11
C ASN A 105 -69.15 -6.85 -13.69
N GLY A 106 -69.96 -5.94 -14.23
CA GLY A 106 -69.80 -4.50 -14.03
C GLY A 106 -68.45 -3.99 -14.54
N ASN A 107 -67.57 -3.55 -13.64
CA ASN A 107 -66.24 -3.03 -13.97
C ASN A 107 -65.10 -4.06 -13.83
N GLN A 108 -65.46 -5.34 -13.62
CA GLN A 108 -64.54 -6.45 -13.51
C GLN A 108 -64.75 -7.42 -14.68
N ILE A 109 -63.66 -7.83 -15.31
CA ILE A 109 -63.65 -8.75 -16.43
C ILE A 109 -62.76 -9.92 -16.03
N LEU A 110 -63.31 -11.13 -16.02
CA LEU A 110 -62.56 -12.34 -15.76
C LEU A 110 -62.09 -12.94 -17.10
N CYS A 111 -60.79 -12.87 -17.35
CA CYS A 111 -60.14 -13.50 -18.51
C CYS A 111 -59.40 -14.77 -18.05
N VAL A 112 -59.14 -15.72 -18.94
CA VAL A 112 -58.28 -16.88 -18.66
C VAL A 112 -56.99 -16.74 -19.47
N SER A 113 -55.83 -16.95 -18.84
CA SER A 113 -54.54 -16.89 -19.53
C SER A 113 -54.40 -17.99 -20.60
N PRO A 114 -53.42 -17.88 -21.52
CA PRO A 114 -53.17 -18.90 -22.55
C PRO A 114 -53.00 -20.31 -21.95
N ALA A 115 -53.41 -21.33 -22.72
CA ALA A 115 -53.22 -22.74 -22.38
C ALA A 115 -51.76 -23.16 -22.58
N ALA A 116 -51.35 -24.31 -22.03
CA ALA A 116 -49.97 -24.79 -22.03
C ALA A 116 -49.27 -24.77 -23.41
N LYS A 117 -50.03 -25.00 -24.49
CA LYS A 117 -49.54 -25.01 -25.88
C LYS A 117 -49.24 -23.61 -26.46
N ASP A 118 -49.83 -22.56 -25.88
CA ASP A 118 -49.79 -21.18 -26.36
C ASP A 118 -49.09 -20.24 -25.36
N VAL A 119 -48.44 -20.79 -24.32
CA VAL A 119 -47.62 -20.01 -23.38
C VAL A 119 -46.43 -19.41 -24.12
N PRO A 120 -46.10 -18.12 -23.92
CA PRO A 120 -44.98 -17.48 -24.60
C PRO A 120 -43.66 -18.18 -24.29
N VAL A 121 -42.81 -18.31 -25.31
CA VAL A 121 -41.44 -18.78 -25.14
C VAL A 121 -40.61 -17.64 -24.55
N ILE A 122 -39.97 -17.88 -23.41
CA ILE A 122 -39.07 -16.92 -22.80
C ILE A 122 -37.70 -16.98 -23.49
N PRO A 123 -37.11 -15.83 -23.89
CA PRO A 123 -35.77 -15.78 -24.49
C PRO A 123 -34.69 -16.42 -23.61
N ILE A 124 -33.63 -16.97 -24.22
CA ILE A 124 -32.57 -17.75 -23.54
C ILE A 124 -31.83 -16.93 -22.46
N ASP A 125 -31.83 -15.60 -22.56
CA ASP A 125 -31.15 -14.68 -21.64
C ASP A 125 -32.09 -13.95 -20.66
N GLN A 126 -33.37 -14.33 -20.60
CA GLN A 126 -34.37 -13.70 -19.73
C GLN A 126 -35.06 -14.75 -18.86
N ASP A 127 -35.54 -14.34 -17.67
CA ASP A 127 -36.37 -15.16 -16.78
C ASP A 127 -37.87 -14.87 -16.94
N TRP A 128 -38.22 -13.88 -17.76
CA TRP A 128 -39.60 -13.52 -18.07
C TRP A 128 -39.77 -12.94 -19.48
N SER A 129 -41.02 -12.92 -19.95
CA SER A 129 -41.44 -12.22 -21.17
C SER A 129 -42.77 -11.50 -20.91
N GLY A 130 -42.87 -10.24 -21.33
CA GLY A 130 -44.10 -9.48 -21.32
C GLY A 130 -45.01 -9.88 -22.49
N VAL A 131 -46.31 -10.01 -22.22
CA VAL A 131 -47.35 -10.22 -23.24
C VAL A 131 -48.37 -9.10 -23.11
N GLU A 132 -48.64 -8.41 -24.21
CA GLU A 132 -49.68 -7.38 -24.26
C GLU A 132 -51.07 -8.02 -24.19
N LEU A 133 -51.80 -7.77 -23.11
CA LEU A 133 -53.21 -8.09 -22.95
C LEU A 133 -54.04 -6.93 -23.48
N ARG A 134 -54.79 -7.17 -24.57
CA ARG A 134 -55.75 -6.22 -25.15
C ARG A 134 -57.17 -6.64 -24.77
N LEU A 135 -57.98 -5.68 -24.36
CA LEU A 135 -59.42 -5.87 -24.18
C LEU A 135 -60.13 -5.34 -25.41
N ASN A 136 -60.80 -6.20 -26.17
CA ASN A 136 -61.53 -5.80 -27.36
C ASN A 136 -63.05 -5.79 -27.08
N SER A 137 -63.72 -4.71 -27.45
CA SER A 137 -65.17 -4.56 -27.30
C SER A 137 -65.90 -5.43 -28.33
N LYS A 138 -66.85 -6.27 -27.91
CA LYS A 138 -67.69 -7.02 -28.86
C LYS A 138 -68.72 -6.13 -29.58
N GLU A 139 -68.98 -4.93 -29.08
CA GLU A 139 -69.90 -3.98 -29.73
C GLU A 139 -69.28 -3.38 -31.00
N THR A 140 -68.02 -2.96 -30.93
CA THR A 140 -67.33 -2.23 -32.02
C THR A 140 -66.26 -3.05 -32.72
N GLY A 141 -65.81 -4.16 -32.12
CA GLY A 141 -64.67 -4.94 -32.58
C GLY A 141 -63.31 -4.23 -32.38
N GLN A 142 -63.29 -3.08 -31.70
CA GLN A 142 -62.08 -2.28 -31.49
C GLN A 142 -61.46 -2.54 -30.11
N MET A 143 -60.15 -2.26 -30.00
CA MET A 143 -59.40 -2.35 -28.76
C MET A 143 -59.81 -1.22 -27.81
N LEU A 144 -60.27 -1.57 -26.61
CA LEU A 144 -60.68 -0.63 -25.57
C LEU A 144 -59.46 -0.07 -24.81
N ILE A 145 -58.59 -0.98 -24.36
CA ILE A 145 -57.34 -0.66 -23.67
C ILE A 145 -56.40 -1.87 -23.71
N SER A 146 -55.10 -1.62 -23.58
CA SER A 146 -54.08 -2.67 -23.40
C SER A 146 -53.24 -2.46 -22.15
N THR A 147 -52.67 -3.56 -21.66
CA THR A 147 -51.77 -3.64 -20.51
C THR A 147 -50.80 -4.79 -20.70
N GLU A 148 -49.69 -4.81 -19.98
CA GLU A 148 -48.75 -5.92 -20.01
C GLU A 148 -49.05 -6.94 -18.91
N VAL A 149 -48.97 -8.23 -19.24
CA VAL A 149 -48.97 -9.36 -18.29
C VAL A 149 -47.63 -10.10 -18.43
N LYS A 150 -46.97 -10.38 -17.31
CA LYS A 150 -45.62 -10.97 -17.31
C LYS A 150 -45.67 -12.48 -17.15
N PHE A 151 -45.04 -13.21 -18.06
CA PHE A 151 -44.86 -14.66 -17.94
C PHE A 151 -43.43 -14.96 -17.52
N TYR A 152 -43.23 -15.68 -16.42
CA TYR A 152 -41.90 -15.98 -15.88
C TYR A 152 -41.66 -17.48 -15.71
N ASN A 153 -40.39 -17.88 -15.79
CA ASN A 153 -39.99 -19.27 -15.63
C ASN A 153 -38.84 -19.39 -14.64
N CYS A 154 -39.17 -19.76 -13.40
CA CYS A 154 -38.18 -19.98 -12.35
C CYS A 154 -37.12 -21.02 -12.71
N SER A 155 -37.44 -22.03 -13.53
CA SER A 155 -36.53 -23.14 -13.83
C SER A 155 -35.32 -22.76 -14.69
N VAL A 156 -35.26 -21.54 -15.23
CA VAL A 156 -34.06 -21.02 -15.90
C VAL A 156 -32.91 -20.80 -14.91
N HIS A 157 -33.21 -20.49 -13.65
CA HIS A 157 -32.20 -20.21 -12.63
C HIS A 157 -31.53 -21.50 -12.16
N GLN A 158 -30.22 -21.60 -12.42
CA GLN A 158 -29.39 -22.77 -12.05
C GLN A 158 -28.76 -22.67 -10.66
N LEU A 159 -28.80 -21.48 -10.05
CA LEU A 159 -28.15 -21.14 -8.78
C LEU A 159 -29.18 -20.58 -7.80
N CYS A 160 -28.96 -20.81 -6.50
CA CYS A 160 -29.93 -20.45 -5.47
C CYS A 160 -30.15 -18.93 -5.39
N LEU A 161 -29.08 -18.16 -5.34
CA LEU A 161 -29.12 -16.71 -5.25
C LEU A 161 -29.80 -16.09 -6.46
N SER A 162 -29.56 -16.62 -7.67
CA SER A 162 -30.26 -16.17 -8.88
C SER A 162 -31.77 -16.47 -8.81
N CYS A 163 -32.14 -17.62 -8.26
CA CYS A 163 -33.54 -18.02 -8.09
C CYS A 163 -34.29 -17.12 -7.11
N VAL A 164 -33.76 -16.93 -5.89
CA VAL A 164 -34.48 -16.21 -4.82
C VAL A 164 -34.36 -14.69 -4.92
N ASN A 165 -33.37 -14.18 -5.65
CA ASN A 165 -33.27 -12.75 -5.96
C ASN A 165 -34.00 -12.37 -7.28
N SER A 166 -34.70 -13.30 -7.92
CA SER A 166 -35.54 -12.97 -9.07
C SER A 166 -36.59 -11.93 -8.69
N ALA A 167 -37.04 -11.14 -9.67
CA ALA A 167 -38.15 -10.21 -9.48
C ALA A 167 -39.49 -10.93 -9.23
N PHE A 168 -39.55 -12.24 -9.50
CA PHE A 168 -40.74 -13.07 -9.34
C PHE A 168 -40.65 -13.96 -8.10
N ARG A 169 -41.81 -14.49 -7.67
CA ARG A 169 -41.89 -15.42 -6.54
C ARG A 169 -41.42 -16.81 -6.95
N CYS A 170 -40.10 -16.98 -6.91
CA CYS A 170 -39.43 -18.25 -7.10
C CYS A 170 -38.91 -18.81 -5.77
N HIS A 171 -38.79 -20.12 -5.70
CA HIS A 171 -38.32 -20.87 -4.55
C HIS A 171 -37.21 -21.83 -4.97
N TRP A 172 -36.17 -21.94 -4.14
CA TRP A 172 -35.09 -22.87 -4.40
C TRP A 172 -35.27 -24.16 -3.57
N CYS A 173 -35.22 -25.30 -4.25
CA CYS A 173 -35.29 -26.61 -3.61
C CYS A 173 -33.88 -27.14 -3.32
N LYS A 174 -33.37 -26.86 -2.12
CA LYS A 174 -32.01 -27.17 -1.66
C LYS A 174 -31.51 -28.58 -2.01
N TYR A 175 -32.31 -29.61 -1.79
CA TYR A 175 -31.91 -31.02 -1.99
C TYR A 175 -32.14 -31.55 -3.40
N ARG A 176 -32.98 -30.87 -4.20
CA ARG A 176 -33.18 -31.16 -5.63
C ARG A 176 -32.29 -30.31 -6.53
N ASN A 177 -31.65 -29.28 -5.97
CA ASN A 177 -30.79 -28.33 -6.64
C ASN A 177 -31.44 -27.71 -7.89
N LEU A 178 -32.68 -27.22 -7.73
CA LEU A 178 -33.45 -26.58 -8.80
C LEU A 178 -34.30 -25.44 -8.27
N CYS A 179 -34.64 -24.51 -9.16
CA CYS A 179 -35.55 -23.40 -8.91
C CYS A 179 -36.95 -23.70 -9.46
N THR A 180 -37.99 -23.35 -8.68
CA THR A 180 -39.39 -23.65 -9.00
C THR A 180 -40.31 -22.53 -8.51
N HIS A 181 -41.46 -22.37 -9.17
CA HIS A 181 -42.53 -21.51 -8.66
C HIS A 181 -43.32 -22.20 -7.54
N ASP A 182 -43.51 -23.52 -7.61
CA ASP A 182 -44.31 -24.26 -6.65
C ASP A 182 -43.42 -24.85 -5.52
N PRO A 183 -43.51 -24.35 -4.28
CA PRO A 183 -42.73 -24.87 -3.16
C PRO A 183 -43.12 -26.30 -2.77
N SER A 184 -44.30 -26.77 -3.17
CA SER A 184 -44.76 -28.15 -2.91
C SER A 184 -43.90 -29.19 -3.65
N SER A 185 -43.32 -28.80 -4.79
CA SER A 185 -42.44 -29.64 -5.59
C SER A 185 -41.05 -29.91 -4.96
N CYS A 186 -40.69 -29.22 -3.88
CA CYS A 186 -39.46 -29.52 -3.14
C CYS A 186 -39.60 -30.81 -2.30
N SER A 187 -38.52 -31.57 -2.13
CA SER A 187 -38.55 -32.89 -1.46
C SER A 187 -39.14 -32.86 -0.04
N PHE A 188 -38.88 -31.81 0.74
CA PHE A 188 -39.43 -31.63 2.09
C PHE A 188 -39.36 -30.16 2.51
N GLN A 189 -40.09 -29.79 3.57
CA GLN A 189 -40.27 -28.39 3.99
C GLN A 189 -38.95 -27.70 4.36
N GLU A 190 -38.05 -28.36 5.08
CA GLU A 190 -36.73 -27.81 5.45
C GLU A 190 -35.80 -27.56 4.24
N GLY A 191 -36.14 -28.12 3.07
CA GLY A 191 -35.38 -27.94 1.83
C GLY A 191 -35.80 -26.72 1.02
N ARG A 192 -36.82 -25.97 1.47
CA ARG A 192 -37.36 -24.81 0.76
C ARG A 192 -36.60 -23.56 1.16
N VAL A 193 -36.13 -22.82 0.17
CA VAL A 193 -35.41 -21.55 0.36
C VAL A 193 -36.19 -20.44 -0.36
N ASN A 194 -36.60 -19.44 0.40
CA ASN A 194 -37.38 -18.29 -0.05
C ASN A 194 -36.67 -16.94 0.14
N ALA A 195 -35.56 -16.93 0.88
CA ALA A 195 -34.74 -15.76 1.13
C ALA A 195 -33.27 -16.03 0.76
N SER A 196 -32.56 -14.99 0.33
CA SER A 196 -31.14 -15.08 -0.05
C SER A 196 -30.21 -15.46 1.09
N GLU A 197 -30.57 -15.15 2.33
CA GLU A 197 -29.82 -15.52 3.54
C GLU A 197 -29.79 -17.04 3.76
N ASP A 198 -30.84 -17.73 3.33
CA ASP A 198 -31.03 -19.17 3.49
C ASP A 198 -30.38 -19.99 2.35
N CYS A 199 -29.83 -19.33 1.32
CA CYS A 199 -29.16 -20.00 0.22
C CYS A 199 -27.86 -20.71 0.66
N PRO A 200 -27.60 -21.93 0.14
CA PRO A 200 -26.31 -22.58 0.26
C PRO A 200 -25.25 -21.80 -0.51
N GLN A 201 -24.33 -21.16 0.21
CA GLN A 201 -23.34 -20.27 -0.41
C GLN A 201 -22.02 -20.31 0.34
N LEU A 202 -20.93 -20.07 -0.37
CA LEU A 202 -19.61 -19.88 0.22
C LEU A 202 -19.51 -18.48 0.84
N VAL A 203 -18.77 -18.37 1.93
CA VAL A 203 -18.53 -17.11 2.64
C VAL A 203 -17.05 -16.81 2.63
N ARG A 204 -16.70 -15.55 2.34
CA ARG A 204 -15.33 -15.09 2.32
C ARG A 204 -14.63 -15.33 3.66
N SER A 205 -13.45 -15.92 3.58
CA SER A 205 -12.53 -16.12 4.71
C SER A 205 -11.21 -15.38 4.46
N GLU A 206 -10.17 -15.73 5.21
CA GLU A 206 -8.79 -15.41 4.85
C GLU A 206 -8.46 -15.92 3.43
N GLU A 207 -7.53 -15.24 2.77
CA GLU A 207 -7.07 -15.57 1.42
C GLU A 207 -6.50 -17.00 1.39
N ILE A 208 -6.97 -17.80 0.44
CA ILE A 208 -6.63 -19.21 0.35
C ILE A 208 -5.32 -19.35 -0.44
N LEU A 209 -4.20 -19.31 0.28
CA LEU A 209 -2.86 -19.40 -0.29
C LEU A 209 -2.34 -20.84 -0.29
N ILE A 210 -2.18 -21.43 -1.47
CA ILE A 210 -1.64 -22.80 -1.63
C ILE A 210 -0.32 -22.75 -2.40
N PRO A 211 0.81 -23.14 -1.77
CA PRO A 211 2.07 -23.24 -2.50
C PRO A 211 2.00 -24.36 -3.53
N ALA A 212 2.44 -24.08 -4.76
CA ALA A 212 2.40 -25.04 -5.84
C ALA A 212 3.29 -26.25 -5.53
N GLY A 213 2.75 -27.46 -5.73
CA GLY A 213 3.39 -28.73 -5.41
C GLY A 213 3.24 -29.19 -3.96
N GLU A 214 2.76 -28.35 -3.04
CA GLU A 214 2.56 -28.72 -1.64
C GLU A 214 1.23 -29.43 -1.42
N VAL A 215 1.27 -30.52 -0.67
CA VAL A 215 0.06 -31.24 -0.25
C VAL A 215 -0.59 -30.49 0.90
N LYS A 216 -1.69 -29.79 0.63
CA LYS A 216 -2.46 -29.06 1.65
C LYS A 216 -3.97 -29.25 1.48
N PRO A 217 -4.74 -29.30 2.58
CA PRO A 217 -6.19 -29.20 2.51
C PRO A 217 -6.62 -27.75 2.27
N ILE A 218 -7.82 -27.56 1.73
CA ILE A 218 -8.45 -26.25 1.55
C ILE A 218 -9.71 -26.21 2.40
N THR A 219 -9.70 -25.41 3.46
CA THR A 219 -10.87 -25.23 4.35
C THR A 219 -11.66 -24.02 3.91
N LEU A 220 -12.96 -24.19 3.68
CA LEU A 220 -13.87 -23.17 3.20
C LEU A 220 -14.98 -22.92 4.23
N LYS A 221 -15.29 -21.64 4.46
CA LYS A 221 -16.48 -21.23 5.20
C LYS A 221 -17.66 -21.12 4.25
N ALA A 222 -18.84 -21.46 4.75
CA ALA A 222 -20.07 -21.46 3.98
C ALA A 222 -21.27 -21.14 4.88
N ARG A 223 -22.45 -21.06 4.27
CA ARG A 223 -23.76 -21.03 4.95
C ARG A 223 -24.66 -22.07 4.34
N ASN A 224 -25.55 -22.61 5.17
CA ASN A 224 -26.66 -23.47 4.76
C ASN A 224 -26.29 -24.62 3.81
N LEU A 225 -25.11 -25.22 3.96
CA LEU A 225 -24.72 -26.37 3.15
C LEU A 225 -25.69 -27.56 3.35
N PRO A 226 -26.21 -28.17 2.27
CA PRO A 226 -27.06 -29.35 2.36
C PRO A 226 -26.33 -30.57 2.94
N GLN A 227 -27.07 -31.35 3.73
CA GLN A 227 -26.66 -32.71 4.07
C GLN A 227 -27.10 -33.64 2.93
N PRO A 228 -26.19 -34.31 2.21
CA PRO A 228 -26.56 -35.24 1.15
C PRO A 228 -27.52 -36.32 1.68
N GLN A 229 -28.62 -36.54 0.97
CA GLN A 229 -29.66 -37.51 1.32
C GLN A 229 -29.30 -38.92 0.81
N SER A 230 -30.13 -39.92 1.15
CA SER A 230 -29.97 -41.30 0.66
C SER A 230 -29.86 -41.33 -0.87
N GLY A 231 -28.77 -41.93 -1.38
CA GLY A 231 -28.47 -42.00 -2.82
C GLY A 231 -27.73 -40.78 -3.40
N GLN A 232 -27.47 -39.73 -2.61
CA GLN A 232 -26.70 -38.57 -3.04
C GLN A 232 -25.22 -38.69 -2.64
N ARG A 233 -24.32 -38.31 -3.54
CA ARG A 233 -22.87 -38.31 -3.27
C ARG A 233 -22.44 -37.10 -2.45
N GLY A 234 -21.29 -37.23 -1.78
CA GLY A 234 -20.66 -36.18 -0.97
C GLY A 234 -20.16 -34.97 -1.76
N TYR A 235 -19.41 -34.12 -1.08
CA TYR A 235 -18.84 -32.90 -1.64
C TYR A 235 -17.52 -33.15 -2.36
N GLU A 236 -17.23 -32.33 -3.35
CA GLU A 236 -16.00 -32.31 -4.12
C GLU A 236 -15.64 -30.85 -4.45
N CYS A 237 -14.35 -30.54 -4.47
CA CYS A 237 -13.83 -29.26 -4.93
C CYS A 237 -13.27 -29.45 -6.34
N VAL A 238 -13.68 -28.58 -7.26
CA VAL A 238 -13.24 -28.58 -8.65
C VAL A 238 -12.45 -27.31 -8.90
N LEU A 239 -11.14 -27.41 -9.04
CA LEU A 239 -10.26 -26.28 -9.33
C LEU A 239 -9.96 -26.23 -10.83
N HIS A 240 -10.10 -25.05 -11.44
CA HIS A 240 -9.92 -24.83 -12.88
C HIS A 240 -8.54 -24.22 -13.15
N ILE A 241 -7.53 -25.06 -13.32
CA ILE A 241 -6.13 -24.62 -13.46
C ILE A 241 -5.72 -24.73 -14.92
N GLN A 242 -5.48 -23.59 -15.60
CA GLN A 242 -4.98 -23.53 -16.98
C GLN A 242 -5.75 -24.44 -17.97
N GLY A 243 -7.07 -24.52 -17.83
CA GLY A 243 -7.94 -25.36 -18.69
C GLY A 243 -8.06 -26.82 -18.27
N VAL A 244 -7.42 -27.24 -17.17
CA VAL A 244 -7.55 -28.58 -16.59
C VAL A 244 -8.34 -28.53 -15.30
N ASN A 245 -9.35 -29.41 -15.19
CA ASN A 245 -10.20 -29.50 -14.00
C ASN A 245 -9.63 -30.53 -13.02
N HIS A 246 -9.19 -30.05 -11.86
CA HIS A 246 -8.72 -30.88 -10.76
C HIS A 246 -9.86 -31.12 -9.77
N ARG A 247 -10.38 -32.35 -9.73
CA ARG A 247 -11.44 -32.76 -8.81
C ARG A 247 -10.85 -33.44 -7.58
N VAL A 248 -11.17 -32.92 -6.40
CA VAL A 248 -10.71 -33.44 -5.10
C VAL A 248 -11.92 -33.67 -4.21
N THR A 249 -11.98 -34.80 -3.51
CA THR A 249 -13.07 -35.07 -2.56
C THR A 249 -13.04 -34.06 -1.42
N ALA A 250 -14.20 -33.72 -0.88
CA ALA A 250 -14.35 -32.75 0.19
C ALA A 250 -15.28 -33.27 1.29
N LEU A 251 -14.98 -32.91 2.53
CA LEU A 251 -15.75 -33.29 3.70
C LEU A 251 -16.53 -32.09 4.21
N ARG A 252 -17.85 -32.24 4.31
CA ARG A 252 -18.72 -31.28 4.98
C ARG A 252 -18.72 -31.59 6.48
N PHE A 253 -18.23 -30.66 7.29
CA PHE A 253 -18.26 -30.81 8.74
C PHE A 253 -19.62 -30.45 9.33
N ASN A 254 -20.23 -29.39 8.84
CA ASN A 254 -21.53 -28.88 9.31
C ASN A 254 -22.17 -28.00 8.21
N SER A 255 -23.24 -27.27 8.53
CA SER A 255 -23.91 -26.39 7.56
C SER A 255 -23.08 -25.18 7.14
N SER A 256 -21.95 -24.90 7.81
CA SER A 256 -21.15 -23.69 7.61
C SER A 256 -19.67 -23.93 7.28
N SER A 257 -19.24 -25.18 7.09
CA SER A 257 -17.85 -25.52 6.83
C SER A 257 -17.70 -26.77 5.97
N VAL A 258 -16.83 -26.68 4.97
CA VAL A 258 -16.43 -27.77 4.08
C VAL A 258 -14.92 -27.71 3.85
N GLN A 259 -14.26 -28.87 3.75
CA GLN A 259 -12.82 -28.93 3.51
C GLN A 259 -12.49 -29.89 2.39
N CYS A 260 -11.82 -29.38 1.36
CA CYS A 260 -11.22 -30.19 0.31
C CYS A 260 -10.05 -30.99 0.92
N GLN A 261 -9.98 -32.28 0.59
CA GLN A 261 -8.94 -33.18 1.09
C GLN A 261 -7.54 -32.76 0.63
N ASN A 262 -6.53 -33.34 1.27
CA ASN A 262 -5.13 -33.12 0.96
C ASN A 262 -4.82 -33.43 -0.49
N SER A 263 -4.41 -32.42 -1.25
CA SER A 263 -3.94 -32.57 -2.63
C SER A 263 -2.85 -31.54 -2.90
N SER A 264 -2.02 -31.81 -3.91
CA SER A 264 -1.08 -30.84 -4.47
C SER A 264 -1.59 -30.33 -5.81
N TYR A 265 -1.25 -29.07 -6.12
CA TYR A 265 -1.65 -28.41 -7.36
C TYR A 265 -0.43 -27.77 -8.01
N LEU A 266 -0.33 -27.86 -9.33
CA LEU A 266 0.77 -27.34 -10.12
C LEU A 266 0.21 -26.55 -11.30
N TYR A 267 0.92 -25.49 -11.69
CA TYR A 267 0.67 -24.73 -12.91
C TYR A 267 1.97 -24.58 -13.69
N GLU A 268 1.89 -24.42 -15.00
CA GLU A 268 3.05 -24.37 -15.88
C GLU A 268 3.79 -23.03 -15.84
N GLY A 269 5.12 -23.08 -16.02
CA GLY A 269 5.99 -21.91 -16.10
C GLY A 269 6.48 -21.35 -14.75
N MET A 270 7.52 -20.51 -14.84
CA MET A 270 8.17 -19.83 -13.69
C MET A 270 8.05 -18.30 -13.76
N LYS A 271 7.29 -17.79 -14.73
CA LYS A 271 7.09 -16.35 -14.96
C LYS A 271 6.04 -15.75 -14.03
N ILE A 272 5.12 -16.55 -13.50
CA ILE A 272 4.00 -16.09 -12.67
C ILE A 272 4.26 -16.54 -11.23
N SER A 273 4.33 -15.59 -10.30
CA SER A 273 4.59 -15.88 -8.89
C SER A 273 3.35 -16.26 -8.10
N GLU A 274 2.18 -15.76 -8.51
CA GLU A 274 0.86 -16.01 -7.94
C GLU A 274 -0.17 -16.12 -9.07
N LEU A 275 -0.96 -17.19 -9.06
CA LEU A 275 -2.01 -17.48 -10.03
C LEU A 275 -3.34 -17.60 -9.26
N PRO A 276 -4.29 -16.65 -9.42
CA PRO A 276 -5.65 -16.83 -8.93
C PRO A 276 -6.34 -17.92 -9.75
N VAL A 277 -6.98 -18.85 -9.07
CA VAL A 277 -7.66 -20.01 -9.65
C VAL A 277 -9.10 -20.02 -9.21
N ASP A 278 -10.00 -20.01 -10.19
CA ASP A 278 -11.42 -20.20 -9.96
C ASP A 278 -11.71 -21.65 -9.57
N PHE A 279 -12.62 -21.83 -8.62
CA PHE A 279 -13.03 -23.14 -8.17
C PHE A 279 -14.54 -23.20 -7.95
N SER A 280 -15.06 -24.42 -7.98
CA SER A 280 -16.45 -24.71 -7.66
C SER A 280 -16.51 -25.81 -6.60
N VAL A 281 -17.32 -25.60 -5.58
CA VAL A 281 -17.69 -26.65 -4.64
C VAL A 281 -18.92 -27.32 -5.20
N VAL A 282 -18.81 -28.60 -5.53
CA VAL A 282 -19.91 -29.40 -6.06
C VAL A 282 -20.27 -30.50 -5.08
N TRP A 283 -21.54 -30.90 -5.07
CA TRP A 283 -21.99 -32.09 -4.35
C TRP A 283 -22.92 -32.90 -5.24
N ASN A 284 -23.12 -34.17 -4.90
CA ASN A 284 -23.87 -35.11 -5.74
C ASN A 284 -23.33 -35.25 -7.19
N GLY A 285 -22.09 -34.82 -7.45
CA GLY A 285 -21.43 -34.83 -8.75
C GLY A 285 -21.49 -33.51 -9.52
N ASN A 286 -22.66 -32.87 -9.61
CA ASN A 286 -22.88 -31.68 -10.45
C ASN A 286 -23.65 -30.53 -9.79
N PHE A 287 -24.05 -30.65 -8.51
CA PHE A 287 -24.75 -29.58 -7.82
C PHE A 287 -23.76 -28.55 -7.30
N ILE A 288 -23.70 -27.38 -7.94
CA ILE A 288 -22.76 -26.31 -7.61
C ILE A 288 -23.30 -25.49 -6.44
N ILE A 289 -22.43 -25.18 -5.47
CA ILE A 289 -22.71 -24.23 -4.39
C ILE A 289 -22.38 -22.81 -4.84
N ASP A 290 -23.26 -21.86 -4.52
CA ASP A 290 -23.09 -20.46 -4.92
C ASP A 290 -21.82 -19.84 -4.33
N ASN A 291 -21.11 -19.07 -5.14
CA ASN A 291 -19.90 -18.33 -4.74
C ASN A 291 -20.09 -16.83 -5.06
N PRO A 292 -20.94 -16.10 -4.30
CA PRO A 292 -21.29 -14.72 -4.60
C PRO A 292 -20.10 -13.75 -4.53
N GLU A 293 -19.14 -14.04 -3.65
CA GLU A 293 -17.94 -13.23 -3.43
C GLU A 293 -16.83 -13.55 -4.43
N THR A 294 -17.06 -14.43 -5.42
CA THR A 294 -16.07 -14.86 -6.41
C THR A 294 -14.74 -15.28 -5.75
N ILE A 295 -14.83 -16.06 -4.67
CA ILE A 295 -13.66 -16.51 -3.90
C ILE A 295 -12.76 -17.32 -4.84
N GLN A 296 -11.46 -17.05 -4.81
CA GLN A 296 -10.45 -17.73 -5.60
C GLN A 296 -9.43 -18.43 -4.69
N VAL A 297 -8.82 -19.50 -5.22
CA VAL A 297 -7.65 -20.14 -4.62
C VAL A 297 -6.40 -19.56 -5.27
N HIS A 298 -5.47 -19.08 -4.47
CA HIS A 298 -4.26 -18.44 -4.95
C HIS A 298 -3.10 -19.44 -4.92
N LEU A 299 -2.74 -19.96 -6.09
CA LEU A 299 -1.58 -20.84 -6.23
C LEU A 299 -0.31 -19.99 -6.37
N TYR A 300 0.72 -20.25 -5.58
CA TYR A 300 1.95 -19.44 -5.65
C TYR A 300 3.23 -20.28 -5.64
N LYS A 301 4.29 -19.71 -6.23
CA LYS A 301 5.64 -20.29 -6.27
C LYS A 301 6.64 -19.32 -5.65
N CYS A 302 7.36 -19.74 -4.61
CA CYS A 302 8.39 -18.90 -4.01
C CYS A 302 9.52 -18.55 -4.99
N ALA A 303 9.97 -19.50 -5.80
CA ALA A 303 11.09 -19.30 -6.74
C ALA A 303 10.73 -18.51 -8.00
N ALA A 304 9.44 -18.34 -8.33
CA ALA A 304 9.03 -17.63 -9.54
C ALA A 304 9.30 -16.12 -9.41
N GLN A 305 9.98 -15.54 -10.40
CA GLN A 305 10.46 -14.15 -10.43
C GLN A 305 11.40 -13.75 -9.28
N ARG A 306 12.01 -14.71 -8.57
CA ARG A 306 12.83 -14.45 -7.37
C ARG A 306 14.14 -15.23 -7.42
N ASP A 307 15.02 -14.78 -8.29
CA ASP A 307 16.35 -15.34 -8.55
C ASP A 307 17.43 -14.86 -7.58
N SER A 308 17.14 -13.82 -6.78
CA SER A 308 18.08 -13.24 -5.82
C SER A 308 17.50 -13.12 -4.42
N CYS A 309 18.36 -13.15 -3.41
CA CYS A 309 17.99 -12.91 -2.00
C CYS A 309 17.16 -11.63 -1.84
N GLY A 310 17.54 -10.54 -2.50
CA GLY A 310 16.82 -9.26 -2.42
C GLY A 310 15.38 -9.37 -2.93
N THR A 311 15.18 -9.98 -4.10
CA THR A 311 13.83 -10.20 -4.66
C THR A 311 13.00 -11.20 -3.85
N CYS A 312 13.64 -12.23 -3.29
CA CYS A 312 13.00 -13.22 -2.42
C CYS A 312 12.49 -12.59 -1.13
N LEU A 313 13.35 -11.82 -0.45
CA LEU A 313 13.00 -11.18 0.81
C LEU A 313 12.02 -10.02 0.61
N LYS A 314 12.02 -9.36 -0.56
CA LYS A 314 11.02 -8.34 -0.90
C LYS A 314 9.62 -8.92 -1.13
N ALA A 315 9.48 -10.24 -1.27
CA ALA A 315 8.18 -10.88 -1.48
C ALA A 315 7.20 -10.55 -0.35
N GLU A 316 5.92 -10.54 -0.68
CA GLU A 316 4.87 -10.34 0.32
C GLU A 316 4.95 -11.39 1.43
N ARG A 317 4.83 -10.93 2.67
CA ARG A 317 4.98 -11.78 3.86
C ARG A 317 3.96 -12.93 3.90
N LYS A 318 2.80 -12.77 3.24
CA LYS A 318 1.72 -13.76 3.17
C LYS A 318 2.15 -15.11 2.57
N PHE A 319 3.13 -15.09 1.65
CA PHE A 319 3.64 -16.31 1.02
C PHE A 319 4.62 -17.10 1.90
N GLN A 320 5.11 -16.51 2.99
CA GLN A 320 6.08 -17.16 3.90
C GLN A 320 7.31 -17.73 3.18
N CYS A 321 7.69 -17.14 2.05
CA CYS A 321 8.89 -17.48 1.30
C CYS A 321 10.13 -16.89 1.98
N GLY A 322 11.26 -17.57 1.87
CA GLY A 322 12.54 -17.06 2.34
C GLY A 322 13.71 -17.58 1.51
N TRP A 323 14.86 -16.96 1.69
CA TRP A 323 16.04 -17.26 0.89
C TRP A 323 16.84 -18.38 1.55
N CYS A 324 17.07 -19.48 0.83
CA CYS A 324 17.91 -20.58 1.31
C CYS A 324 19.35 -20.35 0.85
N SER A 325 20.19 -19.79 1.72
CA SER A 325 21.55 -19.35 1.33
C SER A 325 22.46 -20.47 0.84
N GLY A 326 22.30 -21.70 1.34
CA GLY A 326 23.12 -22.84 0.91
C GLY A 326 22.79 -23.36 -0.49
N GLU A 327 21.56 -23.14 -0.95
CA GLU A 327 21.09 -23.63 -2.26
C GLU A 327 20.92 -22.50 -3.28
N GLY A 328 21.04 -21.24 -2.85
CA GLY A 328 20.92 -20.08 -3.73
C GLY A 328 19.53 -19.92 -4.36
N ARG A 329 18.46 -20.31 -3.65
CA ARG A 329 17.08 -20.23 -4.17
C ARG A 329 16.07 -19.73 -3.14
N CYS A 330 14.98 -19.16 -3.63
CA CYS A 330 13.83 -18.73 -2.82
C CYS A 330 12.85 -19.89 -2.60
N THR A 331 12.60 -20.26 -1.34
CA THR A 331 11.79 -21.44 -1.01
C THR A 331 11.12 -21.31 0.37
N LEU A 332 10.18 -22.20 0.67
CA LEU A 332 9.59 -22.35 2.00
C LEU A 332 10.60 -22.89 3.01
N ARG A 333 10.38 -22.61 4.30
CA ARG A 333 11.32 -22.97 5.38
C ARG A 333 11.63 -24.46 5.45
N HIS A 334 10.61 -25.33 5.35
CA HIS A 334 10.78 -26.79 5.44
C HIS A 334 11.49 -27.40 4.22
N HIS A 335 11.56 -26.66 3.11
CA HIS A 335 12.32 -27.04 1.93
C HIS A 335 13.77 -26.55 1.95
N CYS A 336 14.22 -25.91 3.03
CA CYS A 336 15.60 -25.47 3.20
C CYS A 336 16.25 -26.28 4.34
N PRO A 337 17.23 -27.15 4.06
CA PRO A 337 17.86 -27.96 5.09
C PRO A 337 18.65 -27.09 6.10
N PRO A 338 18.54 -27.36 7.42
CA PRO A 338 19.29 -26.63 8.44
C PRO A 338 20.79 -27.00 8.42
N ILE A 339 21.65 -26.14 8.95
CA ILE A 339 23.09 -26.44 9.15
C ILE A 339 23.28 -27.38 10.33
N ASN A 340 22.53 -27.12 11.40
CA ASN A 340 22.49 -27.86 12.66
C ASN A 340 21.09 -27.61 13.29
N PRO A 341 20.62 -28.34 14.32
CA PRO A 341 19.31 -28.13 14.96
C PRO A 341 19.08 -26.70 15.47
N TYR A 342 20.15 -25.92 15.67
CA TYR A 342 20.13 -24.56 16.22
C TYR A 342 20.42 -23.45 15.21
N THR A 343 20.86 -23.77 13.98
CA THR A 343 21.27 -22.76 12.98
C THR A 343 20.63 -23.01 11.61
N THR A 344 19.85 -22.03 11.16
CA THR A 344 19.11 -22.08 9.89
C THR A 344 19.85 -21.37 8.75
N ARG A 345 19.84 -21.95 7.55
CA ARG A 345 20.25 -21.29 6.28
C ARG A 345 19.15 -20.47 5.64
N TRP A 346 17.94 -20.59 6.17
CA TRP A 346 16.75 -19.94 5.65
C TRP A 346 16.64 -18.53 6.25
N LEU A 347 16.79 -17.53 5.39
CA LEU A 347 16.69 -16.10 5.71
C LEU A 347 15.27 -15.59 5.44
N ASN A 348 14.74 -14.79 6.36
CA ASN A 348 13.45 -14.09 6.22
C ASN A 348 13.58 -12.65 6.77
N LEU A 349 12.79 -11.69 6.27
CA LEU A 349 12.74 -10.32 6.79
C LEU A 349 12.43 -10.22 8.29
N SER A 350 11.82 -11.25 8.90
CA SER A 350 11.56 -11.29 10.34
C SER A 350 12.83 -11.46 11.20
N THR A 351 13.94 -11.93 10.62
CA THR A 351 15.23 -12.00 11.32
C THR A 351 15.89 -10.62 11.36
N LYS A 352 16.31 -10.14 12.54
CA LYS A 352 17.03 -8.87 12.68
C LYS A 352 18.33 -8.90 11.84
N ASN A 353 18.63 -7.82 11.12
CA ASN A 353 19.87 -7.63 10.34
C ASN A 353 20.10 -8.60 9.17
N VAL A 354 19.06 -8.96 8.41
CA VAL A 354 19.25 -9.78 7.20
C VAL A 354 19.99 -9.00 6.13
N LYS A 355 21.19 -9.50 5.76
CA LYS A 355 22.01 -8.96 4.68
C LYS A 355 21.97 -9.92 3.50
N CYS A 356 21.60 -9.43 2.31
CA CYS A 356 21.76 -10.17 1.07
C CYS A 356 23.16 -9.99 0.52
N THR A 357 23.79 -11.07 0.08
CA THR A 357 25.11 -11.05 -0.55
C THR A 357 25.00 -10.82 -2.06
N ASN A 358 26.09 -10.37 -2.67
CA ASN A 358 26.28 -10.25 -4.13
C ASN A 358 25.28 -9.31 -4.86
N PRO A 359 25.22 -8.01 -4.52
CA PRO A 359 24.45 -7.04 -5.30
C PRO A 359 24.94 -6.98 -6.76
N ARG A 360 24.02 -6.80 -7.71
CA ARG A 360 24.31 -6.68 -9.15
C ARG A 360 23.54 -5.49 -9.74
N ILE A 361 24.17 -4.81 -10.70
CA ILE A 361 23.53 -3.74 -11.49
C ILE A 361 23.19 -4.33 -12.86
N ALA A 362 21.92 -4.23 -13.28
CA ALA A 362 21.46 -4.78 -14.55
C ALA A 362 21.57 -3.76 -15.70
N GLU A 363 21.15 -2.51 -15.47
CA GLU A 363 21.09 -1.46 -16.50
C GLU A 363 21.23 -0.08 -15.85
N VAL A 364 21.78 0.85 -16.61
CA VAL A 364 21.93 2.27 -16.27
C VAL A 364 21.61 3.11 -17.52
N SER A 365 21.06 4.31 -17.36
CA SER A 365 20.73 5.19 -18.48
C SER A 365 21.94 5.42 -19.40
N ASP A 366 21.69 5.56 -20.71
CA ASP A 366 22.73 5.80 -21.70
C ASP A 366 23.67 6.95 -21.29
N ARG A 367 24.99 6.70 -21.39
CA ARG A 367 26.10 7.61 -21.00
C ARG A 367 26.39 7.71 -19.50
N CYS A 368 25.74 6.91 -18.64
CA CYS A 368 26.08 6.80 -17.22
C CYS A 368 27.04 5.63 -16.96
N VAL A 369 28.04 5.84 -16.11
CA VAL A 369 28.91 4.77 -15.58
C VAL A 369 28.58 4.60 -14.10
N VAL A 370 28.23 3.38 -13.68
CA VAL A 370 27.90 3.08 -12.28
C VAL A 370 28.75 1.92 -11.81
N ALA A 371 29.32 2.06 -10.61
CA ALA A 371 30.07 1.02 -9.93
C ALA A 371 29.45 0.76 -8.55
N LEU A 372 29.36 -0.50 -8.15
CA LEU A 372 29.09 -0.86 -6.77
C LEU A 372 30.38 -0.70 -5.99
N VAL A 373 30.43 0.26 -5.07
CA VAL A 373 31.57 0.47 -4.19
C VAL A 373 31.25 -0.17 -2.84
N PRO A 374 31.89 -1.30 -2.47
CA PRO A 374 31.84 -1.79 -1.09
C PRO A 374 32.35 -0.68 -0.17
N LYS A 375 31.64 -0.36 0.92
CA LYS A 375 32.06 0.71 1.85
C LYS A 375 33.48 0.49 2.43
N GLN A 376 34.04 -0.72 2.30
CA GLN A 376 35.41 -1.03 2.71
C GLN A 376 36.50 -0.76 1.65
N THR A 377 36.17 -0.29 0.45
CA THR A 377 37.20 0.15 -0.51
C THR A 377 37.29 1.67 -0.51
N SER A 378 38.31 2.18 0.18
CA SER A 378 38.99 3.41 -0.22
C SER A 378 39.43 3.32 -1.69
N SER A 379 39.50 4.46 -2.36
CA SER A 379 39.33 4.71 -3.80
C SER A 379 40.33 4.09 -4.81
N TYR A 380 40.99 2.97 -4.56
CA TYR A 380 42.11 2.51 -5.40
C TYR A 380 42.15 1.03 -5.81
N ASN A 381 41.00 0.36 -5.93
CA ASN A 381 40.94 -0.91 -6.67
C ASN A 381 40.44 -0.68 -8.10
N ILE A 382 41.25 -0.01 -8.92
CA ILE A 382 41.14 -0.06 -10.39
C ILE A 382 42.19 -1.09 -10.86
N PRO A 383 41.81 -2.16 -11.58
CA PRO A 383 42.77 -3.07 -12.20
C PRO A 383 43.68 -2.28 -13.15
N SER A 384 44.97 -2.62 -13.21
CA SER A 384 46.03 -1.95 -13.98
C SER A 384 45.82 -1.87 -15.51
N SER A 385 44.63 -2.24 -16.02
CA SER A 385 44.26 -2.22 -17.43
C SER A 385 43.26 -1.13 -17.82
N ALA A 386 42.73 -0.33 -16.89
CA ALA A 386 41.85 0.78 -17.23
C ALA A 386 42.62 2.10 -17.37
N SER A 387 42.77 2.59 -18.60
CA SER A 387 43.35 3.88 -18.93
C SER A 387 42.39 5.02 -18.56
N ILE A 388 42.46 5.52 -17.33
CA ILE A 388 41.84 6.79 -16.92
C ILE A 388 42.96 7.67 -16.37
N SER A 389 43.18 8.83 -16.99
CA SER A 389 44.28 9.75 -16.71
C SER A 389 44.33 10.20 -15.23
N ARG A 390 45.44 9.91 -14.54
CA ARG A 390 45.70 10.20 -13.11
C ARG A 390 45.71 11.70 -12.74
N THR A 391 45.71 12.60 -13.72
CA THR A 391 45.83 14.06 -13.53
C THR A 391 44.52 14.78 -13.18
N SER A 392 43.37 14.10 -13.18
CA SER A 392 42.08 14.69 -12.80
C SER A 392 41.64 14.40 -11.36
N ILE A 393 42.32 13.50 -10.64
CA ILE A 393 41.95 13.09 -9.26
C ILE A 393 42.62 13.96 -8.19
N SER A 394 43.77 14.58 -8.49
CA SER A 394 44.55 15.36 -7.53
C SER A 394 43.95 16.75 -7.19
N ARG A 395 42.96 17.24 -7.94
CA ARG A 395 42.33 18.55 -7.69
C ARG A 395 41.01 18.50 -6.90
N TYR A 396 40.57 17.32 -6.47
CA TYR A 396 39.22 17.07 -5.95
C TYR A 396 39.03 17.26 -4.43
N ASP A 397 39.90 18.02 -3.76
CA ASP A 397 39.81 18.24 -2.31
C ASP A 397 39.83 19.72 -1.90
N SER A 398 39.49 20.62 -2.82
CA SER A 398 39.39 22.03 -2.49
C SER A 398 38.33 22.72 -3.34
N SER A 399 37.12 22.90 -2.80
CA SER A 399 36.45 24.21 -2.64
C SER A 399 34.92 24.13 -2.57
N PHE A 400 34.35 24.47 -1.41
CA PHE A 400 33.01 25.06 -1.35
C PHE A 400 33.04 26.39 -0.59
N ARG A 401 32.60 27.48 -1.23
CA ARG A 401 32.22 28.72 -0.53
C ARG A 401 30.73 29.01 -0.68
N TYR A 402 30.15 29.17 0.50
CA TYR A 402 28.86 29.75 0.88
C TYR A 402 28.73 31.23 0.44
N THR A 403 27.53 31.64 0.01
CA THR A 403 27.16 33.07 -0.12
C THR A 403 26.32 33.55 1.06
N GLY A 404 26.94 34.39 1.92
CA GLY A 404 26.39 35.41 2.85
C GLY A 404 25.91 34.94 4.25
N SER A 405 26.17 35.57 5.41
CA SER A 405 27.10 36.60 6.00
C SER A 405 26.67 36.78 7.50
N PRO A 406 27.40 37.43 8.45
CA PRO A 406 28.81 37.85 8.51
C PRO A 406 29.60 37.37 9.78
N ASP A 407 30.93 37.42 9.65
CA ASP A 407 32.02 37.50 10.63
C ASP A 407 31.87 37.05 12.11
N SER A 408 32.60 35.97 12.44
CA SER A 408 33.52 36.01 13.58
C SER A 408 34.79 35.23 13.23
N LEU A 409 35.89 35.97 13.10
CA LEU A 409 37.23 35.49 12.78
C LEU A 409 37.76 34.63 13.94
N ARG A 410 37.79 33.31 13.77
CA ARG A 410 38.90 32.40 14.19
C ARG A 410 38.54 30.95 13.89
N SER A 411 39.34 30.35 13.00
CA SER A 411 39.60 28.91 12.77
C SER A 411 39.48 28.52 11.29
N ARG A 412 40.51 28.85 10.51
CA ARG A 412 40.75 28.31 9.16
C ARG A 412 41.91 27.31 9.22
N ALA A 413 41.60 26.02 9.23
CA ALA A 413 42.46 24.90 8.82
C ALA A 413 41.60 23.60 8.72
N PRO A 414 41.96 22.63 7.85
CA PRO A 414 40.99 21.87 7.06
C PRO A 414 40.51 20.59 7.75
N MET A 415 39.21 20.29 7.61
CA MET A 415 38.68 18.93 7.69
C MET A 415 37.87 18.73 6.40
N ILE A 416 38.26 17.69 5.69
CA ILE A 416 37.90 17.28 4.33
C ILE A 416 36.37 17.25 4.12
N THR A 417 35.87 17.94 3.10
CA THR A 417 34.48 17.84 2.60
C THR A 417 34.50 17.70 1.08
N PRO A 418 33.83 16.69 0.48
CA PRO A 418 33.85 16.46 -0.97
C PRO A 418 32.90 17.40 -1.74
N ASP A 419 33.35 17.82 -2.93
CA ASP A 419 32.76 18.82 -3.85
C ASP A 419 31.64 18.26 -4.79
N LEU A 420 30.63 19.08 -5.15
CA LEU A 420 29.43 18.78 -5.99
C LEU A 420 29.63 19.19 -7.46
N GLU A 421 30.85 19.43 -7.94
CA GLU A 421 31.10 19.79 -9.35
C GLU A 421 31.40 18.60 -10.29
N SER A 422 31.42 17.35 -9.79
CA SER A 422 31.78 16.16 -10.60
C SER A 422 30.68 15.58 -11.47
N GLY A 423 29.42 15.99 -11.29
CA GLY A 423 28.28 15.31 -11.91
C GLY A 423 28.06 13.85 -11.43
N VAL A 424 28.87 13.37 -10.49
CA VAL A 424 28.77 12.03 -9.89
C VAL A 424 27.82 12.08 -8.70
N LYS A 425 26.77 11.27 -8.72
CA LYS A 425 25.83 11.14 -7.60
C LYS A 425 26.04 9.79 -6.90
N VAL A 426 26.29 9.84 -5.59
CA VAL A 426 26.38 8.64 -4.75
C VAL A 426 24.99 8.31 -4.21
N TRP A 427 24.56 7.07 -4.42
CA TRP A 427 23.26 6.59 -3.96
C TRP A 427 23.48 5.41 -3.01
N HIS A 428 22.78 5.44 -1.88
CA HIS A 428 22.74 4.29 -0.99
C HIS A 428 21.85 3.19 -1.62
N LEU A 429 22.30 1.93 -1.59
CA LEU A 429 21.63 0.79 -2.26
C LEU A 429 20.25 0.45 -1.67
N VAL A 430 19.91 1.02 -0.51
CA VAL A 430 18.57 0.95 0.09
C VAL A 430 17.82 2.24 -0.26
N LYS A 431 16.75 2.11 -1.05
CA LYS A 431 15.84 3.21 -1.37
C LYS A 431 14.98 3.54 -0.14
N ASN A 432 14.96 4.80 0.30
CA ASN A 432 14.11 5.26 1.39
C ASN A 432 12.63 5.25 0.99
N HIS A 433 11.76 4.89 1.95
CA HIS A 433 10.30 4.81 1.78
C HIS A 433 9.59 6.17 1.58
N GLU A 434 10.31 7.30 1.54
CA GLU A 434 9.70 8.64 1.62
C GLU A 434 9.98 9.57 0.42
N HIS A 435 10.52 9.10 -0.69
CA HIS A 435 10.66 9.93 -1.90
C HIS A 435 9.86 9.37 -3.07
N GLY A 436 8.61 9.85 -3.17
CA GLY A 436 7.98 10.10 -4.46
C GLY A 436 8.56 11.40 -5.03
N ASP A 437 8.82 11.43 -6.34
CA ASP A 437 9.38 12.56 -7.08
C ASP A 437 8.76 13.91 -6.68
N GLN A 438 9.49 14.73 -5.92
CA GLN A 438 9.21 16.15 -5.80
C GLN A 438 10.52 16.89 -5.98
N LYS A 439 10.62 17.61 -7.11
CA LYS A 439 11.72 18.50 -7.46
C LYS A 439 12.02 19.44 -6.29
N GLU A 440 13.25 19.40 -5.79
CA GLU A 440 13.83 20.44 -4.95
C GLU A 440 13.75 21.76 -5.73
N GLY A 441 12.89 22.67 -5.28
CA GLY A 441 12.75 23.97 -5.95
C GLY A 441 11.61 24.85 -5.46
N ASP A 442 10.55 24.33 -4.85
CA ASP A 442 9.36 25.17 -4.61
C ASP A 442 8.58 24.87 -3.33
N ARG A 443 9.25 24.97 -2.17
CA ARG A 443 8.55 25.18 -0.89
C ARG A 443 9.13 26.35 -0.12
N GLY A 444 9.16 27.51 -0.77
CA GLY A 444 9.14 28.79 -0.09
C GLY A 444 7.75 29.08 0.50
N SER A 445 7.26 28.23 1.42
CA SER A 445 6.08 28.58 2.21
C SER A 445 6.53 29.55 3.31
N LYS A 446 6.28 30.84 3.09
CA LYS A 446 6.38 31.88 4.11
C LYS A 446 5.32 31.60 5.20
N MET A 447 5.64 30.70 6.13
CA MET A 447 4.83 30.53 7.34
C MET A 447 5.01 31.73 8.27
N VAL A 448 3.89 32.16 8.87
CA VAL A 448 3.79 33.20 9.88
C VAL A 448 4.72 32.89 11.07
N SER A 449 5.50 33.89 11.50
CA SER A 449 6.57 33.77 12.51
C SER A 449 6.13 33.18 13.86
N GLU A 450 4.86 33.34 14.25
CA GLU A 450 4.30 32.75 15.49
C GLU A 450 4.08 31.24 15.40
N ILE A 451 3.56 30.73 14.28
CA ILE A 451 3.35 29.28 14.06
C ILE A 451 4.68 28.54 14.02
N TYR A 452 5.72 29.21 13.51
CA TYR A 452 7.08 28.69 13.45
C TYR A 452 7.67 28.47 14.85
N LEU A 453 7.48 29.41 15.79
CA LEU A 453 8.03 29.31 17.13
C LEU A 453 7.38 28.18 17.95
N THR A 454 6.06 28.03 17.88
CA THR A 454 5.35 26.95 18.59
C THR A 454 5.79 25.56 18.09
N ARG A 455 5.98 25.40 16.77
CA ARG A 455 6.47 24.14 16.19
C ARG A 455 7.93 23.85 16.54
N LEU A 456 8.78 24.88 16.57
CA LEU A 456 10.17 24.74 17.03
C LEU A 456 10.23 24.31 18.50
N LEU A 457 9.42 24.91 19.37
CA LEU A 457 9.34 24.54 20.79
C LEU A 457 8.79 23.12 20.99
N ALA A 458 7.79 22.72 20.22
CA ALA A 458 7.28 21.35 20.25
C ALA A 458 8.34 20.33 19.80
N THR A 459 9.05 20.63 18.70
CA THR A 459 10.14 19.78 18.19
C THR A 459 11.28 19.69 19.19
N LYS A 460 11.67 20.81 19.81
CA LYS A 460 12.63 20.84 20.92
C LYS A 460 12.17 19.92 22.05
N GLY A 461 10.91 20.02 22.48
CA GLY A 461 10.34 19.19 23.53
C GLY A 461 10.45 17.70 23.24
N THR A 462 10.21 17.28 21.99
CA THR A 462 10.38 15.88 21.57
C THR A 462 11.84 15.43 21.56
N LEU A 463 12.76 16.30 21.15
CA LEU A 463 14.19 15.99 21.07
C LEU A 463 14.94 16.14 22.40
N GLN A 464 14.35 16.82 23.38
CA GLN A 464 15.00 17.22 24.64
C GLN A 464 15.72 16.05 25.32
N LYS A 465 15.01 14.92 25.52
CA LYS A 465 15.60 13.75 26.16
C LYS A 465 16.80 13.19 25.40
N PHE A 466 16.76 13.16 24.06
CA PHE A 466 17.89 12.67 23.26
C PHE A 466 19.10 13.61 23.32
N VAL A 467 18.86 14.92 23.44
CA VAL A 467 19.93 15.90 23.65
C VAL A 467 20.52 15.71 25.05
N ASP A 468 19.69 15.55 26.08
CA ASP A 468 20.14 15.29 27.45
C ASP A 468 20.97 13.99 27.53
N ASP A 469 20.46 12.89 26.95
CA ASP A 469 21.16 11.60 26.88
C ASP A 469 22.50 11.71 26.11
N LEU A 470 22.60 12.57 25.10
CA LEU A 470 23.85 12.85 24.37
C LEU A 470 24.86 13.54 25.27
N PHE A 471 24.47 14.63 25.93
CA PHE A 471 25.33 15.36 26.86
C PHE A 471 25.78 14.46 28.00
N GLU A 472 24.88 13.63 28.50
CA GLU A 472 25.19 12.64 29.51
C GLU A 472 26.18 11.61 29.02
N THR A 473 25.95 11.05 27.84
CA THR A 473 26.86 10.07 27.26
C THR A 473 28.25 10.66 27.08
N LEU A 474 28.37 11.90 26.62
CA LEU A 474 29.66 12.52 26.30
C LEU A 474 30.43 13.05 27.51
N PHE A 475 29.73 13.62 28.51
CA PHE A 475 30.36 14.31 29.64
C PHE A 475 30.18 13.62 31.00
N SER A 476 29.34 12.59 31.13
CA SER A 476 29.19 11.85 32.40
C SER A 476 30.33 10.86 32.61
N THR A 477 30.96 10.94 33.79
CA THR A 477 32.02 10.05 34.27
C THR A 477 31.47 8.86 35.08
N VAL A 478 30.18 8.91 35.48
CA VAL A 478 29.57 8.00 36.48
C VAL A 478 28.65 6.94 35.84
N HIS A 479 28.09 7.16 34.65
CA HIS A 479 27.05 6.30 34.05
C HIS A 479 27.54 5.33 32.98
N ARG A 480 28.86 5.17 32.84
CA ARG A 480 29.45 4.12 32.00
C ARG A 480 29.95 3.00 32.91
N GLY A 481 29.50 1.76 32.72
CA GLY A 481 30.15 0.57 33.29
C GLY A 481 31.57 0.32 32.75
N SER A 482 32.21 1.33 32.16
CA SER A 482 33.52 1.37 31.54
C SER A 482 34.15 2.72 31.89
N THR A 483 35.35 2.69 32.48
CA THR A 483 36.12 3.86 32.92
C THR A 483 36.34 4.87 31.77
N LEU A 484 36.52 6.15 32.11
CA LEU A 484 36.81 7.22 31.15
C LEU A 484 38.08 6.87 30.33
N PRO A 485 38.10 7.06 28.99
CA PRO A 485 39.26 6.65 28.18
C PRO A 485 40.56 7.31 28.64
N LEU A 486 41.55 6.50 28.98
CA LEU A 486 42.87 6.93 29.47
C LEU A 486 43.55 7.92 28.50
N ALA A 487 43.31 7.75 27.19
CA ALA A 487 43.80 8.66 26.16
C ALA A 487 43.39 10.12 26.35
N ILE A 488 42.18 10.38 26.84
CA ILE A 488 41.67 11.75 27.04
C ILE A 488 42.43 12.42 28.18
N LYS A 489 42.64 11.72 29.30
CA LYS A 489 43.41 12.21 30.45
C LYS A 489 44.85 12.52 30.01
N TYR A 490 45.51 11.56 29.37
CA TYR A 490 46.88 11.74 28.88
C TYR A 490 47.01 12.95 27.94
N MET A 491 46.07 13.12 27.00
CA MET A 491 46.06 14.26 26.09
C MET A 491 45.82 15.61 26.79
N PHE A 492 44.94 15.66 27.79
CA PHE A 492 44.67 16.90 28.54
C PHE A 492 45.83 17.29 29.46
N ASP A 493 46.49 16.31 30.08
CA ASP A 493 47.70 16.54 30.87
C ASP A 493 48.85 17.03 30.00
N PHE A 494 49.00 16.46 28.78
CA PHE A 494 49.96 16.96 27.80
C PHE A 494 49.71 18.44 27.48
N LEU A 495 48.46 18.83 27.18
CA LEU A 495 48.13 20.23 26.87
C LEU A 495 48.42 21.16 28.06
N ASP A 496 48.18 20.69 29.28
CA ASP A 496 48.49 21.40 30.51
C ASP A 496 50.00 21.60 30.70
N GLU A 497 50.80 20.55 30.50
CA GLU A 497 52.26 20.61 30.59
C GLU A 497 52.84 21.55 29.54
N GLN A 498 52.33 21.52 28.30
CA GLN A 498 52.75 22.44 27.25
C GLN A 498 52.39 23.89 27.62
N ALA A 499 51.22 24.13 28.20
CA ALA A 499 50.83 25.46 28.67
C ALA A 499 51.81 25.96 29.76
N ASP A 500 52.18 25.10 30.71
CA ASP A 500 53.13 25.44 31.77
C ASP A 500 54.54 25.74 31.20
N LYS A 501 55.02 24.94 30.23
CA LYS A 501 56.30 25.17 29.53
C LYS A 501 56.36 26.52 28.79
N HIS A 502 55.23 26.98 28.27
CA HIS A 502 55.11 28.26 27.58
C HIS A 502 54.67 29.42 28.49
N GLY A 503 54.57 29.20 29.81
CA GLY A 503 54.21 30.23 30.79
C GLY A 503 52.73 30.64 30.77
N ILE A 504 51.84 29.82 30.21
CA ILE A 504 50.41 30.10 30.07
C ILE A 504 49.66 29.54 31.29
N HIS A 505 49.40 30.42 32.25
CA HIS A 505 48.73 30.06 33.52
C HIS A 505 47.24 30.42 33.54
N ASP A 506 46.73 31.07 32.49
CA ASP A 506 45.31 31.43 32.35
C ASP A 506 44.46 30.16 32.15
N THR A 507 43.56 29.91 33.09
CA THR A 507 42.69 28.73 33.12
C THR A 507 41.71 28.71 31.95
N ASP A 508 41.27 29.87 31.45
CA ASP A 508 40.34 29.97 30.32
C ASP A 508 41.04 29.61 29.01
N VAL A 509 42.31 30.00 28.87
CA VAL A 509 43.13 29.63 27.71
C VAL A 509 43.38 28.12 27.68
N ARG A 510 43.74 27.53 28.82
CA ARG A 510 43.93 26.07 28.95
C ARG A 510 42.65 25.30 28.67
N HIS A 511 41.52 25.76 29.21
CA HIS A 511 40.21 25.20 28.90
C HIS A 511 39.89 25.27 27.40
N THR A 512 40.18 26.42 26.77
CA THR A 512 39.97 26.63 25.33
C THR A 512 40.78 25.66 24.48
N TRP A 513 42.04 25.35 24.86
CA TRP A 513 42.86 24.35 24.15
C TRP A 513 42.23 22.96 24.19
N LYS A 514 41.81 22.52 25.38
CA LYS A 514 41.17 21.21 25.57
C LYS A 514 39.83 21.11 24.84
N SER A 515 38.99 22.15 24.94
CA SER A 515 37.71 22.24 24.22
C SER A 515 37.90 22.21 22.70
N ASN A 516 38.89 22.91 22.17
CA ASN A 516 39.20 22.88 20.73
C ASN A 516 39.69 21.52 20.26
N CYS A 517 40.39 20.76 21.11
CA CYS A 517 40.93 19.46 20.72
C CYS A 517 39.84 18.39 20.56
N LEU A 518 38.98 18.21 21.56
CA LEU A 518 38.05 17.09 21.61
C LEU A 518 36.58 17.52 21.43
N PRO A 519 35.95 18.29 22.34
CA PRO A 519 34.56 18.73 22.16
C PRO A 519 34.27 19.40 20.81
N LEU A 520 35.06 20.40 20.41
CA LEU A 520 34.74 21.22 19.24
C LEU A 520 35.22 20.61 17.92
N ARG A 521 36.37 19.94 17.88
CA ARG A 521 36.89 19.35 16.63
C ARG A 521 36.41 17.94 16.37
N PHE A 522 36.21 17.13 17.40
CA PHE A 522 35.76 15.76 17.21
C PHE A 522 34.24 15.66 17.36
N TRP A 523 33.71 15.99 18.55
CA TRP A 523 32.30 15.72 18.85
C TRP A 523 31.33 16.57 18.04
N VAL A 524 31.55 17.88 17.92
CA VAL A 524 30.71 18.75 17.07
C VAL A 524 30.67 18.26 15.62
N ASN A 525 31.81 17.80 15.09
CA ASN A 525 31.88 17.28 13.73
C ASN A 525 31.12 15.97 13.57
N VAL A 526 31.22 15.04 14.54
CA VAL A 526 30.43 13.79 14.54
C VAL A 526 28.93 14.07 14.70
N ILE A 527 28.54 15.01 15.57
CA ILE A 527 27.14 15.40 15.78
C ILE A 527 26.55 16.01 14.50
N LYS A 528 27.29 16.91 13.84
CA LYS A 528 26.84 17.58 12.62
C LYS A 528 26.90 16.66 11.40
N ASN A 529 27.84 15.71 11.40
CA ASN A 529 28.10 14.78 10.30
C ASN A 529 28.05 13.31 10.78
N PRO A 530 26.89 12.83 11.23
CA PRO A 530 26.77 11.48 11.75
C PRO A 530 27.04 10.41 10.68
N GLN A 531 26.98 10.76 9.39
CA GLN A 531 27.38 9.90 8.28
C GLN A 531 28.86 9.49 8.30
N PHE A 532 29.70 10.19 9.07
CA PHE A 532 31.10 9.79 9.29
C PHE A 532 31.21 8.47 10.05
N VAL A 533 30.21 8.16 10.88
CA VAL A 533 30.21 6.98 11.76
C VAL A 533 29.10 6.00 11.33
N PHE A 534 27.94 6.52 10.96
CA PHE A 534 26.74 5.72 10.68
C PHE A 534 26.38 5.70 9.20
N ASP A 535 25.77 4.61 8.76
CA ASP A 535 25.31 4.45 7.38
C ASP A 535 23.91 5.07 7.20
N ILE A 536 23.87 6.40 7.20
CA ILE A 536 22.62 7.16 7.19
C ILE A 536 22.64 8.26 6.14
N HIS A 537 21.49 8.48 5.50
CA HIS A 537 21.27 9.64 4.66
C HIS A 537 20.69 10.79 5.50
N LYS A 538 21.41 11.91 5.57
CA LYS A 538 21.00 13.11 6.28
C LYS A 538 20.10 13.97 5.38
N SER A 539 18.84 14.17 5.76
CA SER A 539 17.95 15.13 5.06
C SER A 539 18.33 16.58 5.39
N SER A 540 17.92 17.55 4.58
CA SER A 540 18.12 18.98 4.86
C SER A 540 17.49 19.43 6.17
N ILE A 541 16.35 18.83 6.56
CA ILE A 541 15.69 19.08 7.85
C ILE A 541 16.53 18.52 9.00
N THR A 542 17.01 17.28 8.86
CA THR A 542 17.88 16.64 9.85
C THR A 542 19.19 17.42 10.03
N ASP A 543 19.77 17.92 8.93
CA ASP A 543 20.96 18.76 8.96
C ASP A 543 20.76 20.06 9.75
N ALA A 544 19.63 20.74 9.52
CA ALA A 544 19.26 21.92 10.29
C ALA A 544 19.12 21.60 11.79
N CYS A 545 18.43 20.52 12.15
CA CYS A 545 18.27 20.10 13.55
C CYS A 545 19.61 19.76 14.22
N LEU A 546 20.46 18.97 13.57
CA LEU A 546 21.79 18.61 14.09
C LEU A 546 22.70 19.82 14.21
N SER A 547 22.57 20.81 13.33
CA SER A 547 23.31 22.07 13.43
C SER A 547 22.90 22.88 14.68
N VAL A 548 21.62 22.86 15.06
CA VAL A 548 21.17 23.50 16.32
C VAL A 548 21.74 22.79 17.54
N VAL A 549 21.70 21.45 17.56
CA VAL A 549 22.26 20.65 18.66
C VAL A 549 23.78 20.87 18.78
N ALA A 550 24.49 20.85 17.65
CA ALA A 550 25.93 21.14 17.59
C ALA A 550 26.23 22.55 18.12
N GLN A 551 25.43 23.55 17.79
CA GLN A 551 25.60 24.91 18.33
C GLN A 551 25.36 24.96 19.84
N THR A 552 24.33 24.29 20.35
CA THR A 552 24.07 24.20 21.80
C THR A 552 25.23 23.54 22.53
N PHE A 553 25.83 22.49 21.94
CA PHE A 553 27.03 21.83 22.44
C PHE A 553 28.26 22.74 22.44
N MET A 554 28.47 23.54 21.39
CA MET A 554 29.54 24.53 21.35
C MET A 554 29.36 25.59 22.44
N ASP A 555 28.13 26.11 22.60
CA ASP A 555 27.83 27.17 23.57
C ASP A 555 28.01 26.69 25.02
N SER A 556 27.69 25.42 25.32
CA SER A 556 27.94 24.82 26.64
C SER A 556 29.43 24.57 26.92
N CYS A 557 30.26 24.44 25.89
CA CYS A 557 31.71 24.27 26.04
C CYS A 557 32.47 25.62 26.11
N SER A 558 31.76 26.75 26.06
CA SER A 558 32.37 28.07 26.11
C SER A 558 32.48 28.59 27.55
N THR A 559 33.63 29.17 27.91
CA THR A 559 33.84 29.86 29.19
C THR A 559 33.17 31.23 29.24
N SER A 560 32.84 31.82 28.07
CA SER A 560 32.19 33.13 27.99
C SER A 560 30.70 33.07 28.40
N GLU A 561 30.23 34.17 28.99
CA GLU A 561 28.80 34.34 29.30
C GLU A 561 27.96 34.39 28.04
N HIS A 562 26.82 33.70 28.08
CA HIS A 562 25.91 33.61 26.95
C HIS A 562 25.10 34.91 26.83
N ARG A 563 25.62 35.89 26.07
CA ARG A 563 24.94 37.16 25.81
C ARG A 563 23.76 36.97 24.85
N LEU A 564 22.55 37.18 25.36
CA LEU A 564 21.30 37.15 24.59
C LEU A 564 20.74 38.57 24.48
N GLY A 565 20.63 39.06 23.25
CA GLY A 565 19.95 40.32 22.91
C GLY A 565 18.69 40.10 22.07
N LYS A 566 17.95 41.18 21.81
CA LYS A 566 16.71 41.18 21.00
C LYS A 566 16.92 40.64 19.57
N ASP A 567 18.13 40.76 19.04
CA ASP A 567 18.50 40.32 17.69
C ASP A 567 19.17 38.92 17.67
N SER A 568 19.11 38.18 18.78
CA SER A 568 19.67 36.82 18.83
C SER A 568 18.86 35.88 17.93
N PRO A 569 19.51 35.07 17.08
CA PRO A 569 18.78 34.20 16.16
C PRO A 569 18.02 33.10 16.92
N SER A 570 16.86 32.67 16.38
CA SER A 570 15.91 31.79 17.09
C SER A 570 16.50 30.44 17.51
N ASN A 571 17.48 29.92 16.77
CA ASN A 571 18.22 28.71 17.12
C ASN A 571 19.06 28.86 18.40
N LYS A 572 19.61 30.06 18.66
CA LYS A 572 20.38 30.38 19.86
C LYS A 572 19.48 30.55 21.08
N LEU A 573 18.24 31.01 20.89
CA LEU A 573 17.25 31.16 21.95
C LEU A 573 16.61 29.82 22.38
N LEU A 574 16.64 28.80 21.52
CA LEU A 574 15.89 27.55 21.72
C LEU A 574 16.35 26.78 22.98
N TYR A 575 17.67 26.69 23.19
CA TYR A 575 18.29 25.98 24.32
C TYR A 575 18.94 26.93 25.34
N ALA A 576 18.75 28.25 25.21
CA ALA A 576 19.36 29.26 26.07
C ALA A 576 19.17 28.99 27.58
N LYS A 577 17.99 28.49 27.99
CA LYS A 577 17.68 28.18 29.38
C LYS A 577 18.37 26.92 29.91
N ASP A 578 18.74 26.01 29.01
CA ASP A 578 19.33 24.71 29.35
C ASP A 578 20.87 24.76 29.38
N ILE A 579 21.47 25.74 28.68
CA ILE A 579 22.93 25.95 28.62
C ILE A 579 23.60 25.98 30.01
N PRO A 580 23.08 26.69 31.04
CA PRO A 580 23.70 26.68 32.37
C PRO A 580 23.78 25.28 32.99
N ASN A 581 22.75 24.45 32.78
CA ASN A 581 22.77 23.06 33.24
C ASN A 581 23.83 22.27 32.48
N TYR A 582 23.87 22.35 31.14
CA TYR A 582 24.89 21.66 30.34
C TYR A 582 26.32 22.14 30.67
N LYS A 583 26.55 23.43 30.93
CA LYS A 583 27.84 23.95 31.39
C LYS A 583 28.30 23.27 32.67
N SER A 584 27.39 23.05 33.63
CA SER A 584 27.75 22.34 34.87
C SER A 584 28.22 20.90 34.64
N TRP A 585 27.75 20.23 33.58
CA TRP A 585 28.21 18.89 33.20
C TRP A 585 29.61 18.96 32.58
N VAL A 586 29.86 19.94 31.71
CA VAL A 586 31.17 20.18 31.10
C VAL A 586 32.22 20.52 32.16
N GLU A 587 31.89 21.42 33.09
CA GLU A 587 32.77 21.80 34.21
C GLU A 587 33.11 20.58 35.08
N ARG A 588 32.10 19.76 35.41
CA ARG A 588 32.30 18.52 36.17
C ARG A 588 33.19 17.53 35.41
N TYR A 589 32.98 17.36 34.12
CA TYR A 589 33.80 16.49 33.27
C TYR A 589 35.28 16.87 33.31
N TYR A 590 35.60 18.15 33.13
CA TYR A 590 36.98 18.63 33.22
C TYR A 590 37.56 18.49 34.62
N ALA A 591 36.77 18.77 35.67
CA ALA A 591 37.20 18.59 37.06
C ALA A 591 37.49 17.13 37.41
N ASP A 592 36.64 16.20 36.94
CA ASP A 592 36.81 14.77 37.17
C ASP A 592 38.03 14.22 36.43
N ILE A 593 38.26 14.63 35.18
CA ILE A 593 39.49 14.26 34.45
C ILE A 593 40.72 14.81 35.15
N ASN A 594 40.68 16.05 35.64
CA ASN A 594 41.80 16.63 36.36
C ASN A 594 42.15 15.85 37.65
N ARG A 595 41.15 15.24 38.30
CA ARG A 595 41.32 14.42 39.50
C ARG A 595 41.86 13.00 39.22
N LEU A 596 41.81 12.54 37.97
CA LEU A 596 42.37 11.23 37.62
C LEU A 596 43.90 11.24 37.82
N PRO A 597 44.50 10.09 38.19
CA PRO A 597 45.95 9.97 38.29
C PRO A 597 46.61 10.23 36.93
N ALA A 598 47.79 10.85 36.95
CA ALA A 598 48.61 11.03 35.75
C ALA A 598 49.02 9.66 35.18
N ILE A 599 49.04 9.56 33.85
CA ILE A 599 49.33 8.31 33.13
C ILE A 599 50.76 8.40 32.59
N SER A 600 51.57 7.36 32.82
CA SER A 600 52.92 7.31 32.28
C SER A 600 52.93 7.01 30.77
N ASP A 601 53.97 7.45 30.06
CA ASP A 601 54.15 7.13 28.64
C ASP A 601 54.17 5.62 28.39
N GLN A 602 54.70 4.84 29.33
CA GLN A 602 54.75 3.38 29.23
C GLN A 602 53.34 2.77 29.28
N ASP A 603 52.52 3.19 30.23
CA ASP A 603 51.14 2.70 30.37
C ASP A 603 50.27 3.13 29.19
N MET A 604 50.47 4.35 28.69
CA MET A 604 49.75 4.84 27.53
C MET A 604 50.10 4.07 26.26
N ASN A 605 51.39 3.79 26.03
CA ASN A 605 51.84 2.98 24.90
C ASN A 605 51.31 1.53 24.99
N ALA A 606 51.28 0.93 26.18
CA ALA A 606 50.70 -0.39 26.39
C ALA A 606 49.19 -0.40 26.08
N TYR A 607 48.47 0.63 26.52
CA TYR A 607 47.05 0.81 26.21
C TYR A 607 46.81 0.95 24.70
N LEU A 608 47.57 1.80 24.00
CA LEU A 608 47.44 1.98 22.55
C LEU A 608 47.75 0.71 21.76
N ALA A 609 48.76 -0.05 22.16
CA ALA A 609 49.09 -1.33 21.52
C ALA A 609 47.94 -2.34 21.64
N GLU A 610 47.30 -2.42 22.80
CA GLU A 610 46.14 -3.30 23.00
C GLU A 610 44.92 -2.84 22.19
N GLN A 611 44.64 -1.53 22.14
CA GLN A 611 43.57 -1.00 21.29
C GLN A 611 43.82 -1.28 19.80
N ALA A 612 45.07 -1.09 19.33
CA ALA A 612 45.44 -1.40 17.94
C ALA A 612 45.25 -2.88 17.61
N ARG A 613 45.52 -3.79 18.56
CA ARG A 613 45.29 -5.23 18.41
C ARG A 613 43.80 -5.56 18.33
N LEU A 614 42.99 -5.02 19.25
CA LEU A 614 41.55 -5.28 19.34
C LEU A 614 40.80 -4.82 18.09
N HIS A 615 41.21 -3.70 17.50
CA HIS A 615 40.54 -3.09 16.34
C HIS A 615 41.30 -3.30 15.01
N SER A 616 42.23 -4.26 14.97
CA SER A 616 43.11 -4.52 13.82
C SER A 616 42.38 -4.84 12.51
N THR A 617 41.15 -5.36 12.58
CA THR A 617 40.31 -5.68 11.41
C THR A 617 39.23 -4.64 11.12
N GLU A 618 39.10 -3.61 11.96
CA GLU A 618 38.01 -2.63 11.87
C GLU A 618 38.40 -1.38 11.06
N PHE A 619 39.69 -1.08 10.97
CA PHE A 619 40.21 0.09 10.26
C PHE A 619 41.16 -0.33 9.12
N ASN A 620 41.10 0.39 8.00
CA ASN A 620 42.09 0.24 6.95
C ASN A 620 43.35 1.01 7.33
N MET A 621 44.31 0.29 7.93
CA MET A 621 45.57 0.85 8.42
C MET A 621 46.34 1.62 7.34
N LEU A 622 46.38 1.10 6.11
CA LEU A 622 47.08 1.73 4.99
C LEU A 622 46.47 3.08 4.60
N SER A 623 45.13 3.17 4.61
CA SER A 623 44.43 4.42 4.30
C SER A 623 44.64 5.47 5.40
N ALA A 624 44.56 5.06 6.67
CA ALA A 624 44.84 5.95 7.80
C ALA A 624 46.30 6.45 7.79
N LEU A 625 47.26 5.57 7.50
CA LEU A 625 48.66 5.93 7.37
C LEU A 625 48.91 6.90 6.22
N ASN A 626 48.22 6.73 5.09
CA ASN A 626 48.34 7.63 3.94
C ASN A 626 47.87 9.06 4.27
N GLU A 627 46.76 9.21 5.01
CA GLU A 627 46.28 10.52 5.46
C GLU A 627 47.23 11.18 6.46
N ILE A 628 47.72 10.40 7.44
CA ILE A 628 48.73 10.89 8.40
C ILE A 628 49.99 11.34 7.65
N TYR A 629 50.43 10.56 6.68
CA TYR A 629 51.59 10.89 5.87
C TYR A 629 51.40 12.17 5.06
N SER A 630 50.25 12.34 4.40
CA SER A 630 49.93 13.56 3.66
C SER A 630 50.07 14.81 4.55
N TYR A 631 49.63 14.70 5.80
CA TYR A 631 49.81 15.77 6.79
C TYR A 631 51.28 15.96 7.17
N VAL A 632 52.02 14.89 7.47
CA VAL A 632 53.45 14.95 7.82
C VAL A 632 54.29 15.53 6.68
N SER A 633 54.00 15.17 5.43
CA SER A 633 54.67 15.71 4.25
C SER A 633 54.35 17.19 4.05
N LYS A 634 53.13 17.64 4.36
CA LYS A 634 52.73 19.04 4.21
C LYS A 634 53.43 19.97 5.21
N TYR A 635 53.67 19.49 6.42
CA TYR A 635 54.29 20.25 7.51
C TYR A 635 55.70 19.73 7.85
N SER A 636 56.38 19.15 6.86
CA SER A 636 57.62 18.41 7.07
C SER A 636 58.75 19.28 7.62
N GLU A 637 58.83 20.53 7.17
CA GLU A 637 59.87 21.47 7.60
C GLU A 637 59.67 21.84 9.07
N GLU A 638 58.44 22.19 9.48
CA GLU A 638 58.12 22.56 10.87
C GLU A 638 58.26 21.37 11.82
N ILE A 639 57.85 20.17 11.40
CA ILE A 639 57.98 18.94 12.19
C ILE A 639 59.46 18.60 12.37
N THR A 640 60.27 18.64 11.31
CA THR A 640 61.70 18.30 11.37
C THR A 640 62.44 19.30 12.25
N ALA A 641 62.18 20.61 12.09
CA ALA A 641 62.77 21.64 12.93
C ALA A 641 62.42 21.47 14.43
N ALA A 642 61.17 21.10 14.75
CA ALA A 642 60.77 20.83 16.13
C ALA A 642 61.46 19.59 16.71
N LEU A 643 61.58 18.51 15.92
CA LEU A 643 62.26 17.27 16.33
C LEU A 643 63.77 17.43 16.51
N GLU A 644 64.40 18.38 15.83
CA GLU A 644 65.81 18.74 16.04
C GLU A 644 66.02 19.60 17.28
N GLN A 645 65.01 20.36 17.71
CA GLN A 645 65.10 21.19 18.92
C GLN A 645 64.87 20.37 20.20
N ASP A 646 64.13 19.26 20.12
CA ASP A 646 63.84 18.39 21.26
C ASP A 646 64.98 17.39 21.56
N GLU A 647 65.46 17.38 22.81
CA GLU A 647 66.61 16.57 23.23
C GLU A 647 66.33 15.06 23.16
N GLN A 648 65.10 14.65 23.45
CA GLN A 648 64.69 13.25 23.46
C GLN A 648 64.49 12.73 22.03
N ALA A 649 63.90 13.54 21.15
CA ALA A 649 63.74 13.27 19.73
C ALA A 649 65.10 13.16 19.02
N ARG A 650 66.06 14.03 19.37
CA ARG A 650 67.44 13.92 18.89
C ARG A 650 68.11 12.62 19.30
N LYS A 651 67.98 12.20 20.57
CA LYS A 651 68.52 10.91 21.05
C LYS A 651 67.94 9.73 20.27
N GLN A 652 66.68 9.82 19.85
CA GLN A 652 65.98 8.77 19.09
C GLN A 652 66.11 8.91 17.56
N LYS A 653 66.82 9.93 17.07
CA LYS A 653 67.00 10.29 15.65
C LYS A 653 65.67 10.41 14.89
N LEU A 654 64.65 11.01 15.51
CA LEU A 654 63.31 11.06 14.94
C LEU A 654 63.22 11.94 13.68
N ALA A 655 63.92 13.07 13.64
CA ALA A 655 63.97 13.95 12.47
C ALA A 655 64.42 13.19 11.20
N TYR A 656 65.54 12.48 11.30
CA TYR A 656 66.06 11.64 10.21
C TYR A 656 65.09 10.52 9.78
N LYS A 657 64.37 9.91 10.73
CA LYS A 657 63.36 8.88 10.42
C LYS A 657 62.15 9.46 9.67
N VAL A 658 61.73 10.67 10.01
CA VAL A 658 60.65 11.37 9.31
C VAL A 658 61.07 11.72 7.89
N GLU A 659 62.29 12.20 7.68
CA GLU A 659 62.84 12.45 6.33
C GLU A 659 62.91 11.18 5.47
N GLN A 660 63.35 10.06 6.05
CA GLN A 660 63.34 8.77 5.37
C GLN A 660 61.93 8.32 4.97
N LEU A 661 60.95 8.52 5.86
CA LEU A 661 59.54 8.24 5.58
C LEU A 661 59.01 9.09 4.42
N ILE A 662 59.32 10.40 4.43
CA ILE A 662 58.94 11.33 3.37
C ILE A 662 59.55 10.91 2.03
N ALA A 663 60.85 10.59 2.01
CA ALA A 663 61.55 10.16 0.81
C ALA A 663 61.05 8.81 0.26
N ALA A 664 60.72 7.86 1.12
CA ALA A 664 60.23 6.54 0.69
C ALA A 664 58.88 6.62 -0.04
N MET A 665 58.03 7.58 0.34
CA MET A 665 56.67 7.70 -0.18
C MET A 665 56.55 8.69 -1.35
N SER A 666 57.55 9.56 -1.59
CA SER A 666 57.59 10.42 -2.79
C SER A 666 57.99 9.67 -4.07
N LEU A 667 58.55 8.46 -3.94
CA LEU A 667 59.00 7.61 -5.06
C LEU A 667 57.87 6.84 -5.76
N GLU A 668 56.64 6.83 -5.22
CA GLU A 668 55.48 6.10 -5.79
C GLU A 668 54.37 7.00 -6.39
N SER A 669 54.66 8.29 -6.68
CA SER A 669 53.68 9.21 -7.30
C SER A 669 53.46 8.96 -8.80
#